data_AF-A0A7C4A2C3-F1
#
_entry.id   AF-A0A7C4A2C3-F1
#
_cell.length_a   1.000
_cell.length_b   1.000
_cell.length_c   1.000
_cell.angle_alpha   90.00
_cell.angle_beta   90.00
_cell.angle_gamma   90.00
#
_symmetry.space_group_name_H-M   'P 1'
#
loop_
_entity.id
_entity.type
_entity.pdbx_description
1 polymer ?
#
loop_
_entity_poly.entity_id
_entity_poly.type
_entity_poly.pdbx_seq_one_letter_code
_entity_poly.pdbx_strand_id
1 'polypeptide(L)'
;MLIFALLAVLSLAFAFGTPLYALLYYGLPYWNQLHSPFRWIFPLTLSIAVLAGLSATRLVHSKSAARGADGVTASLPLDVRLVQMLGRKLAWPVFGCGAAGVVLLTVIAFYPAPFIRLAQEVLDRSGLARHAFADGAQLLGYQWPNFLKFFLFVMAAGAVLRISRCPIYLPHYLGGVPIWQPLAALVVAVDLLVAGWGFNPAADPRWLEFQPPVVKWLLERQKNDPLFRITSFDVPGEPHPLIANTAMFWNLYDVRGYDSIIPTQYARYMELIQTQGDLLYNRIAPIYAPGYEALDSALLDLLGVRYVLTTTHIPNDRYRLVYDGELRVYENLDALPRAFTVPVAHQVAAEEMDYALRSLNPRCKVILEDNGAGHAISGPFLPQMEDCPLHPAQVVRYTPNEVFVRVTLTSPGWLVLTDSYFPGWKAYRRAIDSSGTSAENDQESEIAIHLADGNFRTVYLEAGSWEVRFVYSPLSFKLGAYGSFIAAVVMLFLLGVWTWGRLYRESAGDQPIKRIAKNSLAPMAMALLNRIIDFGFAMLMLRILAPEGAGRYQFAVVFIGYAEILTRFGLGTLLTREVARDRTQSAGFFSNITILRAILWLASLPAMGIALWLYVLFGRLAPETVIAVGLFAIGLFFSNIADGLTALFYAHEKAEYPAGVSTITTLVRVSLGALVLLLGGGVIGLAAVSVVANVVSATVLAWVLYHTVVRLHFDNNPALRRHMLREALPLMINHLLATLFFRIDVLILQPTWGDRAVGFYSAAYKYIDGINIIPSYFTLAIFPLMSRYAHTARDSLVRAYILSLRLLLIIALPLAAGTPFIARELILLLGGGQYLPDSMIALQLLIWFLPFSFINQITQYVLIAIDQQRFLTRAFIIGVLFNTITNLVLIPQYGYRAAAITTILSEWALLIPFYYAVRKYLCVVPWVDIAWRPALAAAVMGGSLWLVRDAGVFIRLAVALLTYCVTLVAVGGLRQPDMQLLWGWLPLERVRAKLIGG
;
A
#
# COMPACT_ATOMS: atom_id res chain seq x y z
N MET A 1 -16.13 -18.43 -20.13
CA MET A 1 -17.55 -18.10 -20.40
C MET A 1 -18.48 -19.04 -19.66
N LEU A 2 -18.41 -20.37 -19.88
CA LEU A 2 -19.30 -21.34 -19.23
C LEU A 2 -19.34 -21.20 -17.70
N ILE A 3 -18.17 -21.09 -17.05
CA ILE A 3 -18.05 -20.91 -15.59
C ILE A 3 -18.85 -19.68 -15.11
N PHE A 4 -18.64 -18.52 -15.73
CA PHE A 4 -19.36 -17.29 -15.35
C PHE A 4 -20.84 -17.33 -15.70
N ALA A 5 -21.23 -18.03 -16.77
CA ALA A 5 -22.65 -18.21 -17.09
C ALA A 5 -23.35 -19.09 -16.05
N LEU A 6 -22.73 -20.19 -15.64
CA LEU A 6 -23.23 -21.06 -14.58
C LEU A 6 -23.27 -20.32 -13.24
N LEU A 7 -22.22 -19.57 -12.91
CA LEU A 7 -22.17 -18.75 -11.70
C LEU A 7 -23.25 -17.67 -11.70
N ALA A 8 -23.54 -17.03 -12.84
CA ALA A 8 -24.62 -16.05 -12.95
C ALA A 8 -25.99 -16.68 -12.67
N VAL A 9 -26.30 -17.83 -13.28
CA VAL A 9 -27.57 -18.54 -13.06
C VAL A 9 -27.71 -18.98 -11.60
N LEU A 10 -26.65 -19.56 -11.04
CA LEU A 10 -26.61 -20.01 -9.64
C LEU A 10 -26.77 -18.83 -8.68
N SER A 11 -26.08 -17.72 -8.95
CA SER A 11 -26.17 -16.49 -8.15
C SER A 11 -27.57 -15.88 -8.22
N LEU A 12 -28.22 -15.91 -9.38
CA LEU A 12 -29.60 -15.43 -9.54
C LEU A 12 -30.59 -16.31 -8.76
N ALA A 13 -30.42 -17.63 -8.81
CA ALA A 13 -31.23 -18.57 -8.03
C ALA A 13 -31.10 -18.32 -6.52
N PHE A 14 -29.91 -17.94 -6.06
CA PHE A 14 -29.68 -17.62 -4.65
C PHE A 14 -30.12 -16.20 -4.26
N ALA A 15 -29.96 -15.20 -5.13
CA ALA A 15 -30.21 -13.78 -4.83
C ALA A 15 -31.66 -13.49 -4.37
N PHE A 16 -32.63 -14.27 -4.85
CA PHE A 16 -34.05 -14.12 -4.52
C PHE A 16 -34.53 -15.08 -3.42
N GLY A 17 -33.62 -15.73 -2.69
CA GLY A 17 -33.99 -16.58 -1.55
C GLY A 17 -34.82 -17.81 -1.93
N THR A 18 -34.58 -18.39 -3.11
CA THR A 18 -35.26 -19.62 -3.52
C THR A 18 -34.96 -20.78 -2.57
N PRO A 19 -35.74 -21.87 -2.56
CA PRO A 19 -35.46 -23.05 -1.74
C PRO A 19 -34.05 -23.63 -1.95
N LEU A 20 -33.41 -23.35 -3.10
CA LEU A 20 -32.04 -23.72 -3.39
C LEU A 20 -31.03 -23.07 -2.42
N TYR A 21 -31.35 -21.87 -1.91
CA TYR A 21 -30.52 -21.17 -0.92
C TYR A 21 -30.43 -21.95 0.41
N ALA A 22 -31.49 -22.68 0.77
CA ALA A 22 -31.52 -23.50 1.99
C ALA A 22 -30.44 -24.60 1.96
N LEU A 23 -30.12 -25.15 0.78
CA LEU A 23 -29.01 -26.12 0.64
C LEU A 23 -27.65 -25.48 0.95
N LEU A 24 -27.47 -24.22 0.57
CA LEU A 24 -26.23 -23.49 0.85
C LEU A 24 -26.15 -23.05 2.31
N TYR A 25 -27.28 -22.66 2.91
CA TYR A 25 -27.34 -22.17 4.28
C TYR A 25 -27.30 -23.28 5.34
N TYR A 26 -28.09 -24.35 5.14
CA TYR A 26 -28.20 -25.47 6.08
C TYR A 26 -27.31 -26.67 5.71
N GLY A 27 -26.95 -26.82 4.43
CA GLY A 27 -26.26 -28.02 3.94
C GLY A 27 -24.73 -27.92 3.88
N LEU A 28 -24.15 -26.72 3.94
CA LEU A 28 -22.69 -26.53 3.93
C LEU A 28 -22.15 -26.26 5.34
N PRO A 29 -21.40 -27.20 5.95
CA PRO A 29 -20.78 -26.97 7.25
C PRO A 29 -19.84 -25.75 7.17
N TYR A 30 -19.84 -24.94 8.24
CA TYR A 30 -19.05 -23.70 8.39
C TYR A 30 -19.49 -22.49 7.53
N TRP A 31 -20.60 -22.56 6.78
CA TRP A 31 -21.13 -21.46 5.92
C TRP A 31 -22.46 -20.86 6.43
N ASN A 32 -22.77 -21.01 7.71
CA ASN A 32 -24.01 -20.55 8.34
C ASN A 32 -24.11 -19.02 8.56
N GLN A 33 -23.11 -18.22 8.17
CA GLN A 33 -23.08 -16.76 8.37
C GLN A 33 -23.65 -15.94 7.20
N LEU A 34 -24.00 -16.57 6.08
CA LEU A 34 -24.68 -15.89 4.97
C LEU A 34 -26.17 -15.76 5.33
N HIS A 35 -26.54 -14.73 6.08
CA HIS A 35 -27.94 -14.48 6.45
C HIS A 35 -28.73 -13.70 5.38
N SER A 36 -28.06 -13.24 4.31
CA SER A 36 -28.68 -12.41 3.27
C SER A 36 -28.51 -13.05 1.88
N PRO A 37 -29.55 -13.70 1.35
CA PRO A 37 -29.56 -14.23 -0.01
C PRO A 37 -29.19 -13.17 -1.05
N PHE A 38 -29.58 -11.91 -0.81
CA PHE A 38 -29.31 -10.77 -1.68
C PHE A 38 -27.81 -10.53 -1.96
N ARG A 39 -26.89 -10.96 -1.08
CA ARG A 39 -25.44 -10.84 -1.31
C ARG A 39 -24.95 -11.57 -2.57
N TRP A 40 -25.72 -12.53 -3.08
CA TRP A 40 -25.42 -13.20 -4.35
C TRP A 40 -25.58 -12.30 -5.59
N ILE A 41 -26.09 -11.08 -5.43
CA ILE A 41 -26.06 -10.08 -6.50
C ILE A 41 -24.64 -9.66 -6.89
N PHE A 42 -23.66 -9.74 -5.97
CA PHE A 42 -22.26 -9.42 -6.25
C PHE A 42 -21.60 -10.40 -7.24
N PRO A 43 -21.59 -11.73 -7.00
CA PRO A 43 -21.07 -12.69 -7.99
C PRO A 43 -21.88 -12.70 -9.28
N LEU A 44 -23.20 -12.43 -9.24
CA LEU A 44 -24.01 -12.21 -10.44
C LEU A 44 -23.47 -11.04 -11.27
N THR A 45 -23.24 -9.88 -10.63
CA THR A 45 -22.75 -8.66 -11.28
C THR A 45 -21.36 -8.87 -11.88
N LEU A 46 -20.44 -9.50 -11.14
CA LEU A 46 -19.11 -9.87 -11.64
C LEU A 46 -19.22 -10.77 -12.87
N SER A 47 -20.06 -11.80 -12.80
CA SER A 47 -20.24 -12.76 -13.88
C SER A 47 -20.78 -12.08 -15.15
N ILE A 48 -21.79 -11.22 -15.01
CA ILE A 48 -22.36 -10.46 -16.13
C ILE A 48 -21.30 -9.52 -16.75
N ALA A 49 -20.53 -8.80 -15.92
CA ALA A 49 -19.49 -7.89 -16.39
C ALA A 49 -18.39 -8.63 -17.17
N VAL A 50 -17.91 -9.77 -16.67
CA VAL A 50 -16.91 -10.60 -17.35
C VAL A 50 -17.44 -11.16 -18.66
N LEU A 51 -18.68 -11.67 -18.66
CA LEU A 51 -19.33 -12.17 -19.89
C LEU A 51 -19.53 -11.06 -20.93
N ALA A 52 -19.88 -9.84 -20.50
CA ALA A 52 -19.99 -8.67 -21.37
C ALA A 52 -18.63 -8.30 -21.98
N GLY A 53 -17.56 -8.24 -21.19
CA GLY A 53 -16.21 -7.93 -21.66
C GLY A 53 -15.65 -8.98 -22.64
N LEU A 54 -15.83 -10.26 -22.33
CA LEU A 54 -15.45 -11.37 -23.24
C LEU A 54 -16.22 -11.30 -24.57
N SER A 55 -17.53 -11.00 -24.50
CA SER A 55 -18.37 -10.82 -25.69
C SER A 55 -17.96 -9.61 -26.53
N ALA A 56 -17.65 -8.47 -25.90
CA ALA A 56 -17.15 -7.27 -26.57
C ALA A 56 -15.83 -7.53 -27.29
N THR A 57 -14.91 -8.25 -26.65
CA THR A 57 -13.62 -8.63 -27.25
C THR A 57 -13.81 -9.48 -28.50
N ARG A 58 -14.72 -10.47 -28.45
CA ARG A 58 -15.05 -11.31 -29.61
C ARG A 58 -15.73 -10.53 -30.73
N LEU A 59 -16.61 -9.57 -30.40
CA LEU A 59 -17.24 -8.67 -31.39
C LEU A 59 -16.18 -7.90 -32.20
N VAL A 60 -15.13 -7.39 -31.55
CA VAL A 60 -13.99 -6.71 -32.22
C VAL A 60 -13.24 -7.64 -33.17
N HIS A 61 -12.84 -8.83 -32.69
CA HIS A 61 -12.05 -9.77 -33.49
C HIS A 61 -12.82 -10.29 -34.70
N SER A 62 -14.14 -10.47 -34.56
CA SER A 62 -15.01 -10.93 -35.64
C SER A 62 -15.07 -9.97 -36.85
N LYS A 63 -14.91 -8.65 -36.62
CA LYS A 63 -14.91 -7.63 -37.68
C LYS A 63 -13.55 -7.54 -38.39
N SER A 64 -12.46 -7.76 -37.65
CA SER A 64 -11.11 -7.79 -38.22
C SER A 64 -10.90 -9.01 -39.11
N ALA A 65 -11.43 -10.17 -38.72
CA ALA A 65 -11.40 -11.39 -39.53
C ALA A 65 -12.27 -11.30 -40.79
N ALA A 66 -13.43 -10.65 -40.72
CA ALA A 66 -14.30 -10.42 -41.87
C ALA A 66 -13.73 -9.43 -42.91
N ARG A 67 -12.83 -8.51 -42.51
CA ARG A 67 -12.12 -7.59 -43.41
C ARG A 67 -10.88 -8.19 -44.08
N GLY A 68 -10.28 -9.22 -43.48
CA GLY A 68 -9.12 -9.92 -44.05
C GLY A 68 -9.48 -11.07 -44.99
N ALA A 69 -10.76 -11.44 -45.05
CA ALA A 69 -11.26 -12.58 -45.81
C ALA A 69 -12.27 -12.13 -46.88
N ASP A 70 -11.83 -11.27 -47.80
CA ASP A 70 -12.46 -11.18 -49.12
C ASP A 70 -12.11 -12.48 -49.88
N GLY A 71 -12.85 -13.56 -49.59
CA GLY A 71 -12.78 -14.80 -50.38
C GLY A 71 -13.04 -16.12 -49.65
N VAL A 72 -12.92 -16.22 -48.32
CA VAL A 72 -13.10 -17.50 -47.61
C VAL A 72 -13.91 -17.32 -46.33
N THR A 73 -15.24 -17.31 -46.46
CA THR A 73 -16.19 -17.27 -45.33
C THR A 73 -16.31 -18.61 -44.58
N ALA A 74 -15.65 -19.68 -45.05
CA ALA A 74 -15.84 -21.05 -44.58
C ALA A 74 -15.08 -21.43 -43.30
N SER A 75 -14.03 -20.70 -42.87
CA SER A 75 -13.11 -21.13 -41.80
C SER A 75 -13.21 -20.37 -40.46
N LEU A 76 -14.29 -19.60 -40.22
CA LEU A 76 -14.50 -18.96 -38.91
C LEU A 76 -14.98 -20.00 -37.87
N PRO A 77 -14.38 -20.04 -36.66
CA PRO A 77 -14.81 -20.95 -35.61
C PRO A 77 -16.28 -20.70 -35.20
N LEU A 78 -16.96 -21.78 -34.81
CA LEU A 78 -18.42 -21.87 -34.66
C LEU A 78 -18.97 -20.87 -33.62
N ASP A 79 -18.19 -20.55 -32.60
CA ASP A 79 -18.49 -19.57 -31.56
C ASP A 79 -18.54 -18.11 -32.10
N VAL A 80 -17.68 -17.77 -33.06
CA VAL A 80 -17.68 -16.44 -33.70
C VAL A 80 -18.89 -16.28 -34.62
N ARG A 81 -19.26 -17.33 -35.36
CA ARG A 81 -20.50 -17.34 -36.17
C ARG A 81 -21.75 -17.22 -35.32
N LEU A 82 -21.81 -17.92 -34.18
CA LEU A 82 -22.94 -17.86 -33.25
C LEU A 82 -23.12 -16.45 -32.68
N VAL A 83 -22.03 -15.80 -32.24
CA VAL A 83 -22.04 -14.42 -31.72
C VAL A 83 -22.46 -13.42 -32.82
N GLN A 84 -22.00 -13.59 -34.05
CA GLN A 84 -22.42 -12.75 -35.17
C GLN A 84 -23.90 -12.93 -35.52
N MET A 85 -24.41 -14.17 -35.48
CA MET A 85 -25.81 -14.49 -35.76
C MET A 85 -26.75 -13.97 -34.65
N LEU A 86 -26.39 -14.20 -33.38
CA LEU A 86 -27.12 -13.70 -32.22
C LEU A 86 -27.11 -12.17 -32.19
N GLY A 87 -25.95 -11.52 -32.35
CA GLY A 87 -25.87 -10.05 -32.40
C GLY A 87 -26.70 -9.43 -33.54
N ARG A 88 -26.78 -10.09 -34.70
CA ARG A 88 -27.61 -9.67 -35.84
C ARG A 88 -29.11 -9.79 -35.54
N LYS A 89 -29.52 -10.84 -34.85
CA LYS A 89 -30.93 -11.08 -34.50
C LYS A 89 -31.40 -10.34 -33.25
N LEU A 90 -30.50 -9.96 -32.33
CA LEU A 90 -30.84 -9.36 -31.04
C LEU A 90 -30.79 -7.82 -30.99
N ALA A 91 -30.01 -7.14 -31.84
CA ALA A 91 -29.87 -5.68 -31.73
C ALA A 91 -31.19 -4.90 -31.87
N TRP A 92 -32.00 -5.24 -32.89
CA TRP A 92 -33.31 -4.62 -33.11
C TRP A 92 -34.35 -5.01 -32.05
N PRO A 93 -34.47 -6.29 -31.63
CA PRO A 93 -35.32 -6.64 -30.50
C PRO A 93 -34.95 -5.96 -29.19
N VAL A 94 -33.66 -5.79 -28.88
CA VAL A 94 -33.21 -5.10 -27.66
C VAL A 94 -33.55 -3.62 -27.73
N PHE A 95 -33.23 -2.95 -28.85
CA PHE A 95 -33.62 -1.55 -29.05
C PHE A 95 -35.15 -1.37 -28.99
N GLY A 96 -35.90 -2.25 -29.69
CA GLY A 96 -37.35 -2.25 -29.73
C GLY A 96 -37.98 -2.53 -28.37
N CYS A 97 -37.38 -3.39 -27.55
CA CYS A 97 -37.82 -3.64 -26.17
C CYS A 97 -37.69 -2.38 -25.31
N GLY A 98 -36.56 -1.67 -25.40
CA GLY A 98 -36.39 -0.38 -24.72
C GLY A 98 -37.41 0.66 -25.20
N ALA A 99 -37.58 0.81 -26.52
CA ALA A 99 -38.56 1.73 -27.08
C ALA A 99 -40.01 1.40 -26.67
N ALA A 100 -40.39 0.11 -26.72
CA ALA A 100 -41.71 -0.35 -26.29
C ALA A 100 -41.93 -0.11 -24.80
N GLY A 101 -40.90 -0.29 -23.97
CA GLY A 101 -40.96 0.03 -22.54
C GLY A 101 -41.17 1.51 -22.25
N VAL A 102 -40.51 2.40 -22.99
CA VAL A 102 -40.74 3.86 -22.89
C VAL A 102 -42.17 4.23 -23.32
N VAL A 103 -42.67 3.63 -24.41
CA VAL A 103 -44.06 3.82 -24.84
C VAL A 103 -45.03 3.32 -23.77
N LEU A 104 -44.78 2.13 -23.19
CA LEU A 104 -45.58 1.59 -22.10
C LEU A 104 -45.60 2.51 -20.89
N LEU A 105 -44.45 3.07 -20.48
CA LEU A 105 -44.39 4.03 -19.38
C LEU A 105 -45.12 5.33 -19.66
N THR A 106 -45.14 5.75 -20.94
CA THR A 106 -45.93 6.90 -21.39
C THR A 106 -47.42 6.57 -21.28
N VAL A 107 -47.85 5.39 -21.71
CA VAL A 107 -49.22 4.91 -21.53
C VAL A 107 -49.60 4.83 -20.05
N ILE A 108 -48.71 4.31 -19.20
CA ILE A 108 -48.91 4.26 -17.75
C ILE A 108 -49.09 5.68 -17.17
N ALA A 109 -48.35 6.68 -17.65
CA ALA A 109 -48.48 8.05 -17.18
C ALA A 109 -49.83 8.68 -17.56
N PHE A 110 -50.38 8.37 -18.74
CA PHE A 110 -51.69 8.88 -19.19
C PHE A 110 -52.87 8.04 -18.68
N TYR A 111 -52.67 6.75 -18.39
CA TYR A 111 -53.70 5.81 -17.95
C TYR A 111 -53.20 4.97 -16.76
N PRO A 112 -52.96 5.57 -15.58
CA PRO A 112 -52.31 4.88 -14.46
C PRO A 112 -53.21 3.89 -13.72
N ALA A 113 -54.54 4.07 -13.72
CA ALA A 113 -55.49 3.30 -12.92
C ALA A 113 -55.34 1.75 -12.98
N PRO A 114 -55.21 1.09 -14.16
CA PRO A 114 -55.00 -0.36 -14.20
C PRO A 114 -53.63 -0.78 -13.61
N PHE A 115 -52.60 0.06 -13.77
CA PHE A 115 -51.26 -0.24 -13.30
C PHE A 115 -51.08 0.04 -11.80
N ILE A 116 -51.81 1.03 -11.25
CA ILE A 116 -51.92 1.25 -9.81
C ILE A 116 -52.55 0.02 -9.15
N ARG A 117 -53.61 -0.55 -9.74
CA ARG A 117 -54.22 -1.80 -9.25
C ARG A 117 -53.26 -2.98 -9.28
N LEU A 118 -52.48 -3.12 -10.35
CA LEU A 118 -51.43 -4.14 -10.44
C LEU A 118 -50.34 -3.93 -9.38
N ALA A 119 -49.91 -2.68 -9.17
CA ALA A 119 -48.94 -2.34 -8.14
C ALA A 119 -49.49 -2.62 -6.73
N GLN A 120 -50.77 -2.36 -6.49
CA GLN A 120 -51.45 -2.70 -5.23
C GLN A 120 -51.46 -4.22 -5.01
N GLU A 121 -51.77 -5.02 -6.03
CA GLU A 121 -51.75 -6.48 -5.92
C GLU A 121 -50.34 -7.02 -5.61
N VAL A 122 -49.29 -6.39 -6.16
CA VAL A 122 -47.89 -6.70 -5.83
C VAL A 122 -47.56 -6.31 -4.39
N LEU A 123 -48.02 -5.14 -3.94
CA LEU A 123 -47.85 -4.64 -2.57
C LEU A 123 -48.56 -5.56 -1.56
N ASP A 124 -49.78 -5.99 -1.86
CA ASP A 124 -50.58 -6.89 -1.03
C ASP A 124 -49.95 -8.28 -0.95
N ARG A 125 -49.19 -8.72 -1.95
CA ARG A 125 -48.48 -10.01 -1.89
C ARG A 125 -47.15 -9.95 -1.14
N SER A 126 -46.65 -8.76 -0.79
CA SER A 126 -45.35 -8.57 -0.16
C SER A 126 -45.45 -7.87 1.21
N GLY A 127 -45.33 -8.64 2.29
CA GLY A 127 -45.34 -8.09 3.65
C GLY A 127 -44.26 -7.02 3.88
N LEU A 128 -43.08 -7.19 3.28
CA LEU A 128 -41.99 -6.21 3.36
C LEU A 128 -42.30 -4.91 2.61
N ALA A 129 -42.93 -4.98 1.45
CA ALA A 129 -43.25 -3.79 0.66
C ALA A 129 -44.29 -2.90 1.37
N ARG A 130 -45.23 -3.49 2.13
CA ARG A 130 -46.22 -2.75 2.92
C ARG A 130 -45.62 -1.90 4.04
N HIS A 131 -44.40 -2.22 4.50
CA HIS A 131 -43.68 -1.37 5.46
C HIS A 131 -43.05 -0.14 4.80
N ALA A 132 -42.82 -0.16 3.48
CA ALA A 132 -42.13 0.90 2.75
C ALA A 132 -43.07 1.79 1.93
N PHE A 133 -44.22 1.25 1.48
CA PHE A 133 -45.18 1.95 0.64
C PHE A 133 -46.58 1.84 1.23
N ALA A 134 -47.27 2.98 1.33
CA ALA A 134 -48.62 3.08 1.84
C ALA A 134 -49.66 2.48 0.88
N ASP A 135 -49.46 2.63 -0.43
CA ASP A 135 -50.35 2.10 -1.46
C ASP A 135 -49.61 1.79 -2.78
N GLY A 136 -50.34 1.18 -3.72
CA GLY A 136 -49.84 0.84 -5.06
C GLY A 136 -49.49 2.07 -5.90
N ALA A 137 -50.08 3.24 -5.63
CA ALA A 137 -49.76 4.46 -6.35
C ALA A 137 -48.36 4.98 -5.95
N GLN A 138 -48.03 4.94 -4.66
CA GLN A 138 -46.70 5.27 -4.14
C GLN A 138 -45.64 4.30 -4.66
N LEU A 139 -45.94 2.99 -4.66
CA LEU A 139 -45.03 1.98 -5.22
C LEU A 139 -44.78 2.21 -6.72
N LEU A 140 -45.84 2.46 -7.50
CA LEU A 140 -45.72 2.71 -8.93
C LEU A 140 -44.96 4.01 -9.21
N GLY A 141 -45.26 5.08 -8.46
CA GLY A 141 -44.56 6.36 -8.56
C GLY A 141 -43.07 6.25 -8.25
N TYR A 142 -42.71 5.45 -7.25
CA TYR A 142 -41.32 5.15 -6.93
C TYR A 142 -40.60 4.35 -8.03
N GLN A 143 -41.28 3.36 -8.63
CA GLN A 143 -40.67 2.49 -9.65
C GLN A 143 -40.65 3.09 -11.06
N TRP A 144 -41.58 3.98 -11.40
CA TRP A 144 -41.67 4.61 -12.72
C TRP A 144 -40.34 5.22 -13.21
N PRO A 145 -39.62 6.08 -12.44
CA PRO A 145 -38.34 6.63 -12.88
C PRO A 145 -37.25 5.56 -13.00
N ASN A 146 -37.31 4.47 -12.22
CA ASN A 146 -36.35 3.37 -12.33
C ASN A 146 -36.57 2.56 -13.60
N PHE A 147 -37.83 2.25 -13.93
CA PHE A 147 -38.18 1.61 -15.20
C PHE A 147 -37.81 2.50 -16.40
N LEU A 148 -38.01 3.83 -16.31
CA LEU A 148 -37.62 4.74 -17.38
C LEU A 148 -36.11 4.67 -17.64
N LYS A 149 -35.28 4.76 -16.59
CA LYS A 149 -33.83 4.61 -16.71
C LYS A 149 -33.47 3.27 -17.34
N PHE A 150 -34.05 2.17 -16.84
CA PHE A 150 -33.83 0.82 -17.36
C PHE A 150 -34.11 0.74 -18.87
N PHE A 151 -35.30 1.17 -19.31
CA PHE A 151 -35.67 1.08 -20.73
C PHE A 151 -34.83 2.01 -21.63
N LEU A 152 -34.45 3.20 -21.15
CA LEU A 152 -33.53 4.09 -21.87
C LEU A 152 -32.14 3.46 -22.05
N PHE A 153 -31.59 2.80 -21.03
CA PHE A 153 -30.30 2.12 -21.13
C PHE A 153 -30.36 0.86 -22.00
N VAL A 154 -31.47 0.10 -21.93
CA VAL A 154 -31.73 -1.02 -22.85
C VAL A 154 -31.77 -0.54 -24.31
N MET A 155 -32.46 0.58 -24.55
CA MET A 155 -32.53 1.22 -25.87
C MET A 155 -31.14 1.70 -26.34
N ALA A 156 -30.39 2.38 -25.48
CA ALA A 156 -29.03 2.84 -25.77
C ALA A 156 -28.06 1.68 -26.06
N ALA A 157 -28.13 0.59 -25.28
CA ALA A 157 -27.35 -0.63 -25.51
C ALA A 157 -27.72 -1.29 -26.85
N GLY A 158 -29.01 -1.38 -27.18
CA GLY A 158 -29.49 -1.84 -28.49
C GLY A 158 -28.95 -0.99 -29.65
N ALA A 159 -28.93 0.34 -29.48
CA ALA A 159 -28.36 1.27 -30.45
C ALA A 159 -26.85 1.07 -30.63
N VAL A 160 -26.09 0.94 -29.53
CA VAL A 160 -24.65 0.62 -29.55
C VAL A 160 -24.39 -0.70 -30.29
N LEU A 161 -25.16 -1.75 -30.00
CA LEU A 161 -25.04 -3.04 -30.69
C LEU A 161 -25.31 -2.91 -32.19
N ARG A 162 -26.31 -2.09 -32.59
CA ARG A 162 -26.61 -1.81 -34.00
C ARG A 162 -25.50 -1.01 -34.69
N ILE A 163 -25.00 0.04 -34.05
CA ILE A 163 -23.92 0.90 -34.53
C ILE A 163 -22.60 0.12 -34.61
N SER A 164 -22.41 -0.89 -33.75
CA SER A 164 -21.25 -1.78 -33.81
C SER A 164 -21.07 -2.48 -35.15
N ARG A 165 -22.16 -2.59 -35.91
CA ARG A 165 -22.21 -3.21 -37.23
C ARG A 165 -22.06 -2.19 -38.36
N CYS A 166 -22.37 -0.92 -38.14
CA CYS A 166 -22.19 0.10 -39.16
C CYS A 166 -20.69 0.35 -39.42
N PRO A 167 -20.29 0.70 -40.65
CA PRO A 167 -18.93 1.11 -40.98
C PRO A 167 -18.72 2.60 -40.59
N ILE A 168 -19.16 2.99 -39.40
CA ILE A 168 -19.02 4.36 -38.91
C ILE A 168 -17.78 4.38 -38.01
N TYR A 169 -16.80 5.16 -38.44
CA TYR A 169 -15.54 5.33 -37.75
C TYR A 169 -15.46 6.77 -37.29
N LEU A 170 -14.87 6.97 -36.12
CA LEU A 170 -14.47 8.32 -35.74
C LEU A 170 -13.52 8.87 -36.81
N PRO A 171 -13.55 10.18 -37.04
CA PRO A 171 -12.58 10.82 -37.92
C PRO A 171 -11.16 10.39 -37.56
N HIS A 172 -10.31 10.19 -38.57
CA HIS A 172 -8.96 9.64 -38.35
C HIS A 172 -8.11 10.43 -37.33
N TYR A 173 -8.43 11.71 -37.08
CA TYR A 173 -7.75 12.53 -36.05
C TYR A 173 -8.06 12.10 -34.61
N LEU A 174 -9.11 11.32 -34.37
CA LEU A 174 -9.48 10.70 -33.08
C LEU A 174 -9.13 9.20 -33.01
N GLY A 175 -8.19 8.74 -33.85
CA GLY A 175 -7.66 7.38 -33.82
C GLY A 175 -8.36 6.37 -34.74
N GLY A 176 -9.31 6.79 -35.59
CA GLY A 176 -9.96 5.92 -36.57
C GLY A 176 -10.73 4.74 -35.95
N VAL A 177 -11.07 4.87 -34.67
CA VAL A 177 -11.73 3.82 -33.89
C VAL A 177 -13.20 3.70 -34.34
N PRO A 178 -13.77 2.48 -34.43
CA PRO A 178 -15.19 2.32 -34.67
C PRO A 178 -16.03 3.09 -33.64
N ILE A 179 -16.97 3.93 -34.08
CA ILE A 179 -17.70 4.87 -33.19
C ILE A 179 -18.48 4.18 -32.06
N TRP A 180 -18.85 2.91 -32.24
CA TRP A 180 -19.55 2.14 -31.23
C TRP A 180 -18.72 1.88 -29.98
N GLN A 181 -17.39 1.85 -30.07
CA GLN A 181 -16.51 1.60 -28.92
C GLN A 181 -16.56 2.75 -27.89
N PRO A 182 -16.31 4.02 -28.28
CA PRO A 182 -16.49 5.14 -27.37
C PRO A 182 -17.95 5.33 -26.96
N LEU A 183 -18.92 5.03 -27.84
CA LEU A 183 -20.34 5.08 -27.48
C LEU A 183 -20.71 4.02 -26.42
N ALA A 184 -20.19 2.80 -26.53
CA ALA A 184 -20.36 1.76 -25.52
C ALA A 184 -19.75 2.19 -24.19
N ALA A 185 -18.53 2.73 -24.22
CA ALA A 185 -17.86 3.25 -23.03
C ALA A 185 -18.66 4.39 -22.39
N LEU A 186 -19.20 5.32 -23.20
CA LEU A 186 -20.05 6.41 -22.74
C LEU A 186 -21.34 5.90 -22.11
N VAL A 187 -22.06 4.99 -22.76
CA VAL A 187 -23.31 4.42 -22.23
C VAL A 187 -23.06 3.72 -20.90
N VAL A 188 -22.00 2.92 -20.79
CA VAL A 188 -21.61 2.25 -19.53
C VAL A 188 -21.21 3.28 -18.46
N ALA A 189 -20.44 4.31 -18.81
CA ALA A 189 -20.05 5.35 -17.86
C ALA A 189 -21.26 6.15 -17.34
N VAL A 190 -22.20 6.50 -18.23
CA VAL A 190 -23.43 7.20 -17.87
C VAL A 190 -24.35 6.30 -17.04
N ASP A 191 -24.48 5.02 -17.36
CA ASP A 191 -25.24 4.03 -16.56
C ASP A 191 -24.67 3.92 -15.14
N LEU A 192 -23.36 3.71 -15.01
CA LEU A 192 -22.69 3.65 -13.71
C LEU A 192 -22.81 4.97 -12.93
N LEU A 193 -22.70 6.11 -13.61
CA LEU A 193 -22.83 7.42 -12.99
C LEU A 193 -24.27 7.67 -12.51
N VAL A 194 -25.27 7.33 -13.31
CA VAL A 194 -26.70 7.46 -12.95
C VAL A 194 -27.08 6.48 -11.83
N ALA A 195 -26.55 5.26 -11.86
CA ALA A 195 -26.74 4.28 -10.79
C ALA A 195 -26.11 4.72 -9.47
N GLY A 196 -24.96 5.39 -9.51
CA GLY A 196 -24.30 5.98 -8.34
C GLY A 196 -24.81 7.38 -7.96
N TRP A 197 -25.62 8.01 -8.81
CA TRP A 197 -26.10 9.38 -8.59
C TRP A 197 -27.12 9.42 -7.45
N GLY A 198 -26.81 10.18 -6.41
CA GLY A 198 -27.62 10.22 -5.18
C GLY A 198 -27.30 9.11 -4.17
N PHE A 199 -26.33 8.22 -4.46
CA PHE A 199 -25.81 7.25 -3.48
C PHE A 199 -24.82 7.90 -2.49
N ASN A 200 -24.20 9.03 -2.86
CA ASN A 200 -23.52 9.97 -1.95
C ASN A 200 -24.57 10.89 -1.31
N PRO A 201 -24.40 11.36 -0.05
CA PRO A 201 -25.50 11.62 0.86
C PRO A 201 -26.52 12.60 0.26
N ALA A 202 -27.73 12.08 0.03
CA ALA A 202 -28.92 12.84 -0.33
C ALA A 202 -29.50 13.60 0.88
N ALA A 203 -28.96 13.35 2.09
CA ALA A 203 -29.24 14.15 3.26
C ALA A 203 -28.47 15.46 3.17
N ASP A 204 -29.20 16.57 3.32
CA ASP A 204 -28.62 17.90 3.39
C ASP A 204 -27.62 17.95 4.56
N PRO A 205 -26.33 18.23 4.31
CA PRO A 205 -25.30 18.23 5.36
C PRO A 205 -25.59 19.26 6.46
N ARG A 206 -26.46 20.25 6.21
CA ARG A 206 -26.92 21.19 7.25
C ARG A 206 -27.61 20.50 8.42
N TRP A 207 -28.17 19.30 8.23
CA TRP A 207 -28.74 18.51 9.33
C TRP A 207 -27.67 18.08 10.35
N LEU A 208 -26.40 17.97 9.93
CA LEU A 208 -25.27 17.68 10.80
C LEU A 208 -24.79 18.92 11.57
N GLU A 209 -25.19 20.12 11.15
CA GLU A 209 -24.91 21.37 11.87
C GLU A 209 -25.83 21.55 13.09
N PHE A 210 -26.99 20.87 13.08
CA PHE A 210 -27.88 20.90 14.23
C PHE A 210 -27.28 20.12 15.39
N GLN A 211 -27.05 20.83 16.49
CA GLN A 211 -26.54 20.27 17.72
C GLN A 211 -27.55 20.52 18.85
N PRO A 212 -28.21 19.46 19.38
CA PRO A 212 -29.18 19.60 20.46
C PRO A 212 -28.59 20.28 21.71
N PRO A 213 -29.38 21.07 22.46
CA PRO A 213 -28.93 21.71 23.70
C PRO A 213 -28.29 20.75 24.70
N VAL A 214 -28.88 19.56 24.92
CA VAL A 214 -28.32 18.55 25.82
C VAL A 214 -26.97 18.03 25.34
N VAL A 215 -26.76 17.93 24.03
CA VAL A 215 -25.47 17.50 23.47
C VAL A 215 -24.42 18.57 23.71
N LYS A 216 -24.76 19.85 23.53
CA LYS A 216 -23.85 20.95 23.88
C LYS A 216 -23.46 20.89 25.36
N TRP A 217 -24.44 20.68 26.23
CA TRP A 217 -24.23 20.53 27.67
C TRP A 217 -23.31 19.34 27.99
N LEU A 218 -23.52 18.18 27.36
CA LEU A 218 -22.66 16.99 27.53
C LEU A 218 -21.23 17.25 27.04
N LEU A 219 -21.03 17.92 25.90
CA LEU A 219 -19.70 18.27 25.40
C LEU A 219 -18.96 19.27 26.30
N GLU A 220 -19.67 20.17 26.97
CA GLU A 220 -19.07 21.04 27.98
C GLU A 220 -18.57 20.25 29.18
N ARG A 221 -19.33 19.24 29.64
CA ARG A 221 -18.87 18.32 30.69
C ARG A 221 -17.68 17.49 30.25
N GLN A 222 -17.64 17.09 28.97
CA GLN A 222 -16.55 16.29 28.40
C GLN A 222 -15.20 17.02 28.44
N LYS A 223 -15.18 18.35 28.50
CA LYS A 223 -13.92 19.10 28.67
C LYS A 223 -13.25 18.84 30.02
N ASN A 224 -14.04 18.55 31.06
CA ASN A 224 -13.54 18.30 32.41
C ASN A 224 -13.34 16.80 32.68
N ASP A 225 -14.25 15.95 32.18
CA ASP A 225 -14.13 14.50 32.21
C ASP A 225 -14.26 13.95 30.79
N PRO A 226 -13.13 13.73 30.08
CA PRO A 226 -13.16 13.40 28.66
C PRO A 226 -13.67 11.99 28.35
N LEU A 227 -13.72 11.09 29.33
CA LEU A 227 -13.91 9.65 29.10
C LEU A 227 -15.15 9.06 29.79
N PHE A 228 -16.03 9.89 30.36
CA PHE A 228 -17.31 9.39 30.88
C PHE A 228 -18.14 8.72 29.78
N ARG A 229 -19.03 7.81 30.19
CA ARG A 229 -20.03 7.20 29.32
C ARG A 229 -21.43 7.69 29.62
N ILE A 230 -22.29 7.56 28.61
CA ILE A 230 -23.72 7.83 28.70
C ILE A 230 -24.52 6.57 28.35
N THR A 231 -25.78 6.55 28.77
CA THR A 231 -26.80 5.60 28.29
C THR A 231 -28.16 6.30 28.27
N SER A 232 -29.20 5.61 27.79
CA SER A 232 -30.58 6.09 27.87
C SER A 232 -31.47 5.18 28.71
N PHE A 233 -32.46 5.81 29.35
CA PHE A 233 -33.56 5.15 30.05
C PHE A 233 -34.86 5.44 29.30
N ASP A 234 -35.40 4.40 28.67
CA ASP A 234 -36.44 4.48 27.65
C ASP A 234 -37.76 3.93 28.18
N VAL A 235 -38.85 4.65 27.90
CA VAL A 235 -40.21 4.20 28.22
C VAL A 235 -40.80 3.52 26.98
N PRO A 236 -41.25 2.25 27.07
CA PRO A 236 -41.86 1.58 25.93
C PRO A 236 -43.03 2.38 25.33
N GLY A 237 -42.98 2.64 24.02
CA GLY A 237 -44.00 3.41 23.30
C GLY A 237 -43.73 4.91 23.21
N GLU A 238 -42.75 5.44 23.94
CA GLU A 238 -42.26 6.82 23.76
C GLU A 238 -41.10 6.88 22.75
N PRO A 239 -40.84 8.06 22.14
CA PRO A 239 -39.65 8.26 21.32
C PRO A 239 -38.37 8.03 22.14
N HIS A 240 -37.40 7.32 21.55
CA HIS A 240 -36.08 7.10 22.18
C HIS A 240 -35.41 8.46 22.49
N PRO A 241 -34.98 8.71 23.75
CA PRO A 241 -34.30 9.95 24.14
C PRO A 241 -33.04 10.22 23.32
N LEU A 242 -32.31 9.16 22.98
CA LEU A 242 -31.15 9.19 22.10
C LEU A 242 -31.04 7.85 21.37
N ILE A 243 -31.08 7.87 20.05
CA ILE A 243 -30.88 6.66 19.23
C ILE A 243 -29.41 6.23 19.35
N ALA A 244 -29.16 4.93 19.51
CA ALA A 244 -27.81 4.35 19.49
C ALA A 244 -27.01 4.80 18.24
N ASN A 245 -25.68 4.81 18.31
CA ASN A 245 -24.75 5.35 17.30
C ASN A 245 -24.73 6.88 17.16
N THR A 246 -25.83 7.60 17.47
CA THR A 246 -25.92 9.06 17.26
C THR A 246 -24.87 9.82 18.06
N ALA A 247 -24.61 9.37 19.30
CA ALA A 247 -23.59 9.94 20.18
C ALA A 247 -22.18 9.95 19.57
N MET A 248 -21.86 8.95 18.72
CA MET A 248 -20.54 8.81 18.10
C MET A 248 -20.20 9.98 17.18
N PHE A 249 -21.22 10.60 16.56
CA PHE A 249 -21.03 11.77 15.69
C PHE A 249 -20.38 12.95 16.43
N TRP A 250 -20.73 13.12 17.72
CA TRP A 250 -20.14 14.14 18.60
C TRP A 250 -19.00 13.62 19.47
N ASN A 251 -18.51 12.40 19.22
CA ASN A 251 -17.47 11.73 20.03
C ASN A 251 -17.86 11.56 21.52
N LEU A 252 -19.15 11.38 21.79
CA LEU A 252 -19.68 10.99 23.09
C LEU A 252 -19.71 9.45 23.20
N TYR A 253 -19.30 8.91 24.35
CA TYR A 253 -19.22 7.46 24.56
C TYR A 253 -20.55 6.90 25.08
N ASP A 254 -21.34 6.29 24.21
CA ASP A 254 -22.55 5.55 24.57
C ASP A 254 -22.23 4.07 24.81
N VAL A 255 -22.67 3.50 25.94
CA VAL A 255 -22.47 2.07 26.24
C VAL A 255 -23.20 1.15 25.28
N ARG A 256 -24.26 1.62 24.61
CA ARG A 256 -24.96 0.81 23.61
C ARG A 256 -24.12 0.59 22.35
N GLY A 257 -23.08 1.41 22.14
CA GLY A 257 -22.07 1.21 21.10
C GLY A 257 -22.58 1.43 19.67
N TYR A 258 -22.03 0.66 18.73
CA TYR A 258 -22.39 0.67 17.31
C TYR A 258 -23.29 -0.51 16.95
N ASP A 259 -24.47 -0.25 16.39
CA ASP A 259 -25.39 -1.28 15.89
C ASP A 259 -24.72 -2.11 14.75
N SER A 260 -24.81 -3.45 14.81
CA SER A 260 -24.46 -4.47 13.79
C SER A 260 -23.31 -5.41 14.11
N ILE A 261 -22.36 -5.05 14.97
CA ILE A 261 -21.25 -5.95 15.36
C ILE A 261 -20.92 -5.76 16.83
N ILE A 262 -21.43 -6.65 17.68
CA ILE A 262 -21.23 -6.60 19.13
C ILE A 262 -20.60 -7.92 19.60
N PRO A 263 -19.49 -7.90 20.37
CA PRO A 263 -18.92 -9.12 20.95
C PRO A 263 -19.93 -9.85 21.83
N THR A 264 -20.02 -11.18 21.72
CA THR A 264 -20.93 -12.00 22.56
C THR A 264 -20.71 -11.77 24.06
N GLN A 265 -19.44 -11.60 24.48
CA GLN A 265 -19.11 -11.26 25.88
C GLN A 265 -19.75 -9.93 26.34
N TYR A 266 -19.83 -8.94 25.45
CA TYR A 266 -20.39 -7.64 25.78
C TYR A 266 -21.91 -7.71 25.85
N ALA A 267 -22.54 -8.46 24.93
CA ALA A 267 -23.97 -8.74 24.99
C ALA A 267 -24.35 -9.49 26.29
N ARG A 268 -23.58 -10.51 26.69
CA ARG A 268 -23.77 -11.22 27.98
C ARG A 268 -23.59 -10.28 29.18
N TYR A 269 -22.57 -9.42 29.16
CA TYR A 269 -22.36 -8.42 30.21
C TYR A 269 -23.56 -7.47 30.32
N MET A 270 -24.06 -6.96 29.20
CA MET A 270 -25.24 -6.09 29.17
C MET A 270 -26.52 -6.84 29.59
N GLU A 271 -26.63 -8.13 29.29
CA GLU A 271 -27.75 -8.99 29.72
C GLU A 271 -27.82 -9.16 31.25
N LEU A 272 -26.69 -9.08 31.95
CA LEU A 272 -26.65 -9.05 33.42
C LEU A 272 -27.19 -7.75 34.01
N ILE A 273 -27.19 -6.65 33.24
CA ILE A 273 -27.73 -5.34 33.65
C ILE A 273 -29.19 -5.23 33.24
N GLN A 274 -29.49 -5.50 31.97
CA GLN A 274 -30.82 -5.34 31.36
C GLN A 274 -31.02 -6.44 30.32
N THR A 275 -32.20 -7.07 30.31
CA THR A 275 -32.53 -8.09 29.32
C THR A 275 -32.43 -7.54 27.89
N GLN A 276 -31.68 -8.23 27.03
CA GLN A 276 -31.43 -7.83 25.65
C GLN A 276 -32.55 -8.34 24.72
N GLY A 277 -33.67 -7.61 24.69
CA GLY A 277 -34.87 -7.97 23.91
C GLY A 277 -34.94 -7.45 22.48
N ASP A 278 -34.00 -6.59 22.07
CA ASP A 278 -33.91 -6.05 20.71
C ASP A 278 -33.32 -7.09 19.72
N LEU A 279 -33.04 -6.69 18.46
CA LEU A 279 -32.44 -7.58 17.46
C LEU A 279 -31.14 -8.21 18.00
N LEU A 280 -31.21 -9.50 18.33
CA LEU A 280 -30.13 -10.28 18.95
C LEU A 280 -28.83 -10.14 18.14
N TYR A 281 -27.74 -9.76 18.81
CA TYR A 281 -26.40 -9.50 18.25
C TYR A 281 -26.30 -8.36 17.23
N ASN A 282 -27.36 -7.56 17.07
CA ASN A 282 -27.38 -6.39 16.21
C ASN A 282 -27.43 -5.07 17.01
N ARG A 283 -28.05 -5.09 18.21
CA ARG A 283 -28.19 -3.91 19.07
C ARG A 283 -28.02 -4.27 20.54
N ILE A 284 -27.43 -3.36 21.31
CA ILE A 284 -27.53 -3.39 22.77
C ILE A 284 -28.78 -2.60 23.16
N ALA A 285 -29.66 -3.23 23.93
CA ALA A 285 -30.89 -2.62 24.41
C ALA A 285 -30.59 -1.42 25.33
N PRO A 286 -31.37 -0.33 25.26
CA PRO A 286 -31.38 0.69 26.30
C PRO A 286 -31.93 0.12 27.61
N ILE A 287 -31.78 0.87 28.70
CA ILE A 287 -32.44 0.51 29.95
C ILE A 287 -33.92 0.85 29.79
N TYR A 288 -34.82 -0.12 29.97
CA TYR A 288 -36.26 0.08 29.75
C TYR A 288 -37.00 0.23 31.09
N ALA A 289 -37.99 1.13 31.15
CA ALA A 289 -38.97 1.14 32.24
C ALA A 289 -39.88 -0.12 32.17
N PRO A 290 -40.24 -0.78 33.29
CA PRO A 290 -40.01 -0.40 34.70
C PRO A 290 -38.70 -0.97 35.32
N GLY A 291 -37.68 -1.28 34.51
CA GLY A 291 -36.40 -1.86 34.93
C GLY A 291 -35.49 -0.92 35.73
N TYR A 292 -36.00 -0.30 36.79
CA TYR A 292 -35.24 0.60 37.67
C TYR A 292 -34.10 -0.12 38.41
N GLU A 293 -34.23 -1.43 38.65
CA GLU A 293 -33.16 -2.26 39.26
C GLU A 293 -31.86 -2.25 38.44
N ALA A 294 -31.94 -2.10 37.12
CA ALA A 294 -30.78 -2.00 36.25
C ALA A 294 -29.93 -0.75 36.55
N LEU A 295 -30.57 0.33 37.03
CA LEU A 295 -29.89 1.57 37.44
C LEU A 295 -29.10 1.40 38.75
N ASP A 296 -29.46 0.42 39.58
CA ASP A 296 -28.75 0.10 40.83
C ASP A 296 -27.59 -0.88 40.64
N SER A 297 -27.39 -1.38 39.42
CA SER A 297 -26.35 -2.35 39.12
C SER A 297 -24.94 -1.78 39.23
N ALA A 298 -24.09 -2.38 40.07
CA ALA A 298 -22.66 -2.06 40.15
C ALA A 298 -21.92 -2.29 38.82
N LEU A 299 -22.47 -3.10 37.92
CA LEU A 299 -21.93 -3.31 36.58
C LEU A 299 -22.16 -2.07 35.67
N LEU A 300 -23.26 -1.34 35.89
CA LEU A 300 -23.49 -0.07 35.21
C LEU A 300 -22.52 1.01 35.72
N ASP A 301 -22.20 1.00 37.01
CA ASP A 301 -21.17 1.86 37.61
C ASP A 301 -19.78 1.54 37.07
N LEU A 302 -19.44 0.25 36.93
CA LEU A 302 -18.19 -0.24 36.35
C LEU A 302 -18.05 0.10 34.86
N LEU A 303 -19.15 0.17 34.11
CA LEU A 303 -19.13 0.74 32.77
C LEU A 303 -18.75 2.21 32.76
N GLY A 304 -18.77 2.93 33.88
CA GLY A 304 -18.46 4.36 33.94
C GLY A 304 -19.55 5.23 33.33
N VAL A 305 -20.81 4.77 33.40
CA VAL A 305 -21.97 5.54 32.95
C VAL A 305 -22.22 6.67 33.95
N ARG A 306 -21.80 7.88 33.58
CA ARG A 306 -21.96 9.08 34.42
C ARG A 306 -23.30 9.75 34.20
N TYR A 307 -23.85 9.70 32.98
CA TYR A 307 -25.10 10.39 32.63
C TYR A 307 -26.12 9.45 31.98
N VAL A 308 -27.36 9.49 32.47
CA VAL A 308 -28.51 8.75 31.93
C VAL A 308 -29.51 9.74 31.34
N LEU A 309 -29.83 9.58 30.06
CA LEU A 309 -30.76 10.44 29.33
C LEU A 309 -32.17 9.82 29.31
N THR A 310 -33.21 10.60 29.61
CA THR A 310 -34.58 10.08 29.64
C THR A 310 -35.63 11.16 29.40
N THR A 311 -36.82 10.75 28.98
CA THR A 311 -38.04 11.57 28.86
C THR A 311 -38.86 11.62 30.15
N THR A 312 -38.64 10.66 31.07
CA THR A 312 -39.43 10.52 32.31
C THR A 312 -38.61 10.87 33.57
N HIS A 313 -39.25 10.86 34.73
CA HIS A 313 -38.57 11.04 36.01
C HIS A 313 -38.03 9.70 36.52
N ILE A 314 -36.78 9.69 37.02
CA ILE A 314 -36.16 8.51 37.66
C ILE A 314 -36.27 8.68 39.18
N PRO A 315 -37.08 7.87 39.89
CA PRO A 315 -37.19 7.91 41.35
C PRO A 315 -36.07 7.08 42.01
N ASN A 316 -34.82 7.52 41.86
CA ASN A 316 -33.65 6.82 42.44
C ASN A 316 -32.68 7.85 43.07
N ASP A 317 -32.40 7.70 44.37
CA ASP A 317 -31.56 8.63 45.14
C ASP A 317 -30.07 8.61 44.75
N ARG A 318 -29.60 7.55 44.08
CA ARG A 318 -28.22 7.47 43.52
C ARG A 318 -28.02 8.36 42.30
N TYR A 319 -29.11 8.87 41.74
CA TYR A 319 -29.13 9.64 40.52
C TYR A 319 -29.61 11.07 40.79
N ARG A 320 -28.76 12.05 40.50
CA ARG A 320 -29.09 13.46 40.68
C ARG A 320 -29.52 14.07 39.35
N LEU A 321 -30.69 14.69 39.30
CA LEU A 321 -31.11 15.47 38.11
C LEU A 321 -30.17 16.67 37.95
N VAL A 322 -29.47 16.75 36.82
CA VAL A 322 -28.45 17.78 36.52
C VAL A 322 -28.74 18.61 35.28
N TYR A 323 -29.71 18.17 34.46
CA TYR A 323 -30.23 18.90 33.31
C TYR A 323 -31.71 18.57 33.14
N ASP A 324 -32.54 19.61 33.00
CA ASP A 324 -33.97 19.50 32.75
C ASP A 324 -34.34 20.51 31.66
N GLY A 325 -34.51 20.01 30.44
CA GLY A 325 -34.75 20.81 29.24
C GLY A 325 -35.67 20.09 28.26
N GLU A 326 -35.20 19.88 27.02
CA GLU A 326 -35.88 19.06 26.02
C GLU A 326 -35.94 17.57 26.42
N LEU A 327 -35.00 17.15 27.26
CA LEU A 327 -34.96 15.87 27.93
C LEU A 327 -34.29 16.03 29.29
N ARG A 328 -34.35 15.00 30.12
CA ARG A 328 -33.76 14.99 31.46
C ARG A 328 -32.46 14.21 31.42
N VAL A 329 -31.45 14.74 32.11
CA VAL A 329 -30.18 14.04 32.33
C VAL A 329 -29.97 13.88 33.82
N TYR A 330 -29.80 12.63 34.23
CA TYR A 330 -29.45 12.26 35.59
C TYR A 330 -27.97 11.90 35.67
N GLU A 331 -27.27 12.44 36.67
CA GLU A 331 -25.90 12.09 36.99
C GLU A 331 -25.87 10.93 37.98
N ASN A 332 -25.19 9.84 37.60
CA ASN A 332 -24.86 8.74 38.48
C ASN A 332 -23.69 9.15 39.40
N LEU A 333 -23.95 9.17 40.72
CA LEU A 333 -22.95 9.58 41.70
C LEU A 333 -21.88 8.50 41.96
N ASP A 334 -22.16 7.24 41.65
CA ASP A 334 -21.28 6.10 41.94
C ASP A 334 -20.42 5.64 40.75
N ALA A 335 -20.61 6.25 39.58
CA ALA A 335 -19.91 5.93 38.34
C ALA A 335 -18.38 5.87 38.52
N LEU A 336 -17.76 4.78 38.05
CA LEU A 336 -16.32 4.56 38.11
C LEU A 336 -15.57 5.21 36.93
N PRO A 337 -14.31 5.63 37.12
CA PRO A 337 -13.48 6.18 36.06
C PRO A 337 -13.12 5.11 35.02
N ARG A 338 -12.74 5.54 33.83
CA ARG A 338 -12.38 4.64 32.71
C ARG A 338 -11.19 3.72 33.00
N ALA A 339 -10.27 4.16 33.85
CA ALA A 339 -9.14 3.36 34.31
C ALA A 339 -8.89 3.59 35.80
N PHE A 340 -8.65 2.52 36.55
CA PHE A 340 -8.38 2.54 37.99
C PHE A 340 -7.60 1.30 38.41
N THR A 341 -7.07 1.31 39.62
CA THR A 341 -6.37 0.15 40.19
C THR A 341 -7.14 -0.47 41.34
N VAL A 342 -7.08 -1.80 41.41
CA VAL A 342 -7.59 -2.59 42.54
C VAL A 342 -6.46 -3.43 43.14
N PRO A 343 -6.46 -3.66 44.46
CA PRO A 343 -5.38 -4.40 45.12
C PRO A 343 -5.41 -5.90 44.81
N VAL A 344 -6.60 -6.46 44.55
CA VAL A 344 -6.82 -7.91 44.53
C VAL A 344 -7.57 -8.34 43.27
N ALA A 345 -7.19 -9.49 42.71
CA ALA A 345 -7.95 -10.21 41.69
C ALA A 345 -8.42 -11.56 42.23
N HIS A 346 -9.69 -11.89 42.00
CA HIS A 346 -10.27 -13.20 42.32
C HIS A 346 -10.47 -14.00 41.06
N GLN A 347 -10.08 -15.27 41.11
CA GLN A 347 -10.32 -16.17 40.01
C GLN A 347 -11.62 -16.97 40.24
N VAL A 348 -12.50 -17.01 39.25
CA VAL A 348 -13.81 -17.67 39.33
C VAL A 348 -13.99 -18.59 38.13
N ALA A 349 -14.60 -19.76 38.34
CA ALA A 349 -14.93 -20.68 37.25
C ALA A 349 -15.98 -20.07 36.30
N ALA A 350 -15.92 -20.41 35.02
CA ALA A 350 -16.83 -19.85 34.01
C ALA A 350 -18.32 -20.05 34.32
N GLU A 351 -18.67 -21.14 35.02
CA GLU A 351 -20.04 -21.46 35.45
C GLU A 351 -20.55 -20.54 36.58
N GLU A 352 -19.64 -20.01 37.42
CA GLU A 352 -19.96 -19.14 38.55
C GLU A 352 -19.84 -17.64 38.21
N MET A 353 -19.37 -17.32 37.01
CA MET A 353 -19.06 -15.95 36.57
C MET A 353 -20.26 -15.01 36.69
N ASP A 354 -21.44 -15.40 36.20
CA ASP A 354 -22.62 -14.53 36.22
C ASP A 354 -23.07 -14.21 37.65
N TYR A 355 -22.95 -15.18 38.57
CA TYR A 355 -23.26 -14.99 39.98
C TYR A 355 -22.24 -14.08 40.67
N ALA A 356 -20.95 -14.29 40.38
CA ALA A 356 -19.87 -13.48 40.93
C ALA A 356 -19.93 -12.03 40.43
N LEU A 357 -20.31 -11.80 39.16
CA LEU A 357 -20.51 -10.47 38.60
C LEU A 357 -21.70 -9.73 39.23
N ARG A 358 -22.83 -10.42 39.49
CA ARG A 358 -24.00 -9.81 40.16
C ARG A 358 -23.70 -9.39 41.61
N SER A 359 -22.71 -10.00 42.25
CA SER A 359 -22.29 -9.71 43.62
C SER A 359 -20.95 -8.97 43.71
N LEU A 360 -20.43 -8.49 42.58
CA LEU A 360 -19.15 -7.78 42.48
C LEU A 360 -19.23 -6.39 43.10
N ASN A 361 -18.29 -6.08 43.99
CA ASN A 361 -17.93 -4.70 44.30
C ASN A 361 -16.67 -4.31 43.49
N PRO A 362 -16.83 -3.58 42.36
CA PRO A 362 -15.75 -3.30 41.43
C PRO A 362 -14.68 -2.33 42.00
N ARG A 363 -14.93 -1.69 43.15
CA ARG A 363 -13.95 -0.82 43.81
C ARG A 363 -12.89 -1.60 44.58
N CYS A 364 -13.19 -2.83 44.99
CA CYS A 364 -12.32 -3.62 45.86
C CYS A 364 -11.48 -4.64 45.09
N LYS A 365 -12.08 -5.25 44.07
CA LYS A 365 -11.52 -6.43 43.42
C LYS A 365 -11.95 -6.53 41.96
N VAL A 366 -11.15 -7.25 41.18
CA VAL A 366 -11.45 -7.65 39.80
C VAL A 366 -11.66 -9.16 39.74
N ILE A 367 -12.59 -9.62 38.90
CA ILE A 367 -12.84 -11.04 38.68
C ILE A 367 -12.14 -11.48 37.40
N LEU A 368 -11.39 -12.60 37.46
CA LEU A 368 -10.70 -13.20 36.32
C LEU A 368 -11.27 -14.60 36.03
N GLU A 369 -11.39 -14.91 34.74
CA GLU A 369 -11.84 -16.24 34.26
C GLU A 369 -10.67 -17.23 34.11
N ASP A 370 -9.43 -16.74 33.96
CA ASP A 370 -8.28 -17.52 33.48
C ASP A 370 -7.42 -18.15 34.60
N ASN A 371 -7.07 -19.44 34.45
CA ASN A 371 -6.16 -20.21 35.32
C ASN A 371 -4.67 -19.78 35.22
N GLY A 372 -4.33 -18.88 34.30
CA GLY A 372 -2.95 -18.44 34.05
C GLY A 372 -2.45 -17.28 34.91
N ALA A 373 -3.30 -16.61 35.68
CA ALA A 373 -2.92 -15.44 36.48
C ALA A 373 -2.32 -15.84 37.84
N GLY A 374 -1.02 -16.13 37.90
CA GLY A 374 -0.33 -16.58 39.13
C GLY A 374 -0.39 -15.63 40.34
N HIS A 375 -0.91 -14.40 40.17
CA HIS A 375 -1.11 -13.39 41.21
C HIS A 375 -2.57 -13.24 41.68
N ALA A 376 -3.49 -14.05 41.16
CA ALA A 376 -4.90 -14.04 41.55
C ALA A 376 -5.18 -14.99 42.72
N ILE A 377 -6.16 -14.65 43.56
CA ILE A 377 -6.62 -15.50 44.67
C ILE A 377 -7.62 -16.51 44.13
N SER A 378 -7.36 -17.81 44.33
CA SER A 378 -8.28 -18.90 44.00
C SER A 378 -9.08 -19.33 45.24
N GLY A 379 -10.42 -19.32 45.17
CA GLY A 379 -11.29 -19.76 46.27
C GLY A 379 -12.74 -19.28 46.15
N PRO A 380 -13.66 -19.75 47.03
CA PRO A 380 -15.07 -19.38 46.98
C PRO A 380 -15.27 -17.87 47.20
N PHE A 381 -16.20 -17.29 46.43
CA PHE A 381 -16.49 -15.86 46.46
C PHE A 381 -17.14 -15.45 47.79
N LEU A 382 -16.36 -14.81 48.67
CA LEU A 382 -16.88 -14.22 49.92
C LEU A 382 -17.01 -12.70 49.77
N PRO A 383 -18.17 -12.11 50.15
CA PRO A 383 -18.31 -10.67 50.25
C PRO A 383 -17.58 -10.17 51.50
N GLN A 384 -16.64 -9.22 51.35
CA GLN A 384 -16.06 -8.47 52.46
C GLN A 384 -16.60 -7.04 52.45
N MET A 385 -16.89 -6.52 53.65
CA MET A 385 -17.37 -5.16 53.93
C MET A 385 -16.22 -4.27 54.45
N GLU A 386 -15.15 -4.11 53.70
CA GLU A 386 -14.10 -3.13 54.01
C GLU A 386 -14.28 -1.86 53.17
N ASP A 387 -13.86 -0.71 53.72
CA ASP A 387 -13.74 0.54 52.96
C ASP A 387 -12.72 0.35 51.83
N CYS A 388 -13.19 0.34 50.59
CA CYS A 388 -12.36 0.19 49.40
C CYS A 388 -12.19 1.55 48.70
N PRO A 389 -11.16 2.34 49.06
CA PRO A 389 -10.90 3.61 48.40
C PRO A 389 -10.52 3.36 46.94
N LEU A 390 -11.17 4.11 46.05
CA LEU A 390 -10.91 4.05 44.62
C LEU A 390 -9.59 4.77 44.30
N HIS A 391 -8.68 4.09 43.61
CA HIS A 391 -7.42 4.66 43.12
C HIS A 391 -7.50 4.85 41.60
N PRO A 392 -7.89 6.04 41.10
CA PRO A 392 -8.00 6.28 39.66
C PRO A 392 -6.64 6.29 38.96
N ALA A 393 -6.59 5.76 37.74
CA ALA A 393 -5.42 5.81 36.88
C ALA A 393 -5.61 6.87 35.79
N GLN A 394 -4.54 7.58 35.44
CA GLN A 394 -4.62 8.70 34.50
C GLN A 394 -4.48 8.21 33.06
N VAL A 395 -5.51 8.37 32.24
CA VAL A 395 -5.44 8.10 30.80
C VAL A 395 -4.79 9.31 30.11
N VAL A 396 -3.57 9.15 29.61
CA VAL A 396 -2.77 10.23 28.99
C VAL A 396 -3.16 10.42 27.52
N ARG A 397 -3.42 9.31 26.83
CA ARG A 397 -3.79 9.31 25.41
C ARG A 397 -4.80 8.20 25.16
N TYR A 398 -5.92 8.56 24.53
CA TYR A 398 -7.00 7.63 24.23
C TYR A 398 -7.33 7.67 22.75
N THR A 399 -7.03 6.59 22.03
CA THR A 399 -7.37 6.41 20.62
C THR A 399 -8.00 5.02 20.42
N PRO A 400 -8.71 4.78 19.30
CA PRO A 400 -9.37 3.48 19.09
C PRO A 400 -8.43 2.26 19.12
N ASN A 401 -7.17 2.43 18.72
CA ASN A 401 -6.19 1.33 18.63
C ASN A 401 -5.06 1.42 19.67
N GLU A 402 -4.93 2.54 20.37
CA GLU A 402 -3.88 2.75 21.38
C GLU A 402 -4.40 3.53 22.57
N VAL A 403 -4.17 3.03 23.78
CA VAL A 403 -4.49 3.69 25.04
C VAL A 403 -3.25 3.72 25.92
N PHE A 404 -2.88 4.91 26.41
CA PHE A 404 -1.77 5.11 27.34
C PHE A 404 -2.33 5.45 28.71
N VAL A 405 -1.98 4.65 29.71
CA VAL A 405 -2.45 4.82 31.08
C VAL A 405 -1.24 4.96 31.99
N ARG A 406 -1.22 6.03 32.76
CA ARG A 406 -0.21 6.30 33.78
C ARG A 406 -0.75 5.94 35.15
N VAL A 407 0.05 5.23 35.91
CA VAL A 407 -0.35 4.68 37.20
C VAL A 407 0.84 4.66 38.16
N THR A 408 0.59 5.01 39.42
CA THR A 408 1.55 4.93 40.51
C THR A 408 0.97 4.05 41.61
N LEU A 409 1.69 2.98 41.94
CA LEU A 409 1.27 1.95 42.88
C LEU A 409 2.23 1.89 44.06
N THR A 410 1.70 1.99 45.29
CA THR A 410 2.48 1.81 46.53
C THR A 410 2.69 0.33 46.88
N SER A 411 1.77 -0.53 46.47
CA SER A 411 1.82 -1.99 46.56
C SER A 411 1.47 -2.60 45.21
N PRO A 412 1.87 -3.85 44.92
CA PRO A 412 1.44 -4.53 43.70
C PRO A 412 -0.09 -4.54 43.59
N GLY A 413 -0.60 -4.48 42.36
CA GLY A 413 -2.03 -4.39 42.11
C GLY A 413 -2.39 -4.58 40.64
N TRP A 414 -3.68 -4.45 40.35
CA TRP A 414 -4.27 -4.68 39.04
C TRP A 414 -4.79 -3.39 38.45
N LEU A 415 -4.29 -3.01 37.27
CA LEU A 415 -4.82 -1.89 36.50
C LEU A 415 -5.98 -2.37 35.64
N VAL A 416 -7.19 -1.92 35.97
CA VAL A 416 -8.41 -2.20 35.23
C VAL A 416 -8.67 -1.06 34.24
N LEU A 417 -8.80 -1.40 32.96
CA LEU A 417 -9.26 -0.51 31.90
C LEU A 417 -10.63 -1.00 31.43
N THR A 418 -11.68 -0.19 31.62
CA THR A 418 -13.08 -0.57 31.35
C THR A 418 -13.43 -0.55 29.85
N ASP A 419 -12.47 -0.87 28.98
CA ASP A 419 -12.67 -1.13 27.55
C ASP A 419 -12.79 -2.63 27.30
N SER A 420 -13.68 -3.04 26.41
CA SER A 420 -13.90 -4.46 26.11
C SER A 420 -12.62 -5.16 25.65
N TYR A 421 -12.28 -6.26 26.30
CA TYR A 421 -11.24 -7.20 25.90
C TYR A 421 -11.60 -7.85 24.57
N PHE A 422 -10.60 -8.07 23.72
CA PHE A 422 -10.76 -8.84 22.50
C PHE A 422 -9.41 -9.44 22.11
N PRO A 423 -9.35 -10.66 21.55
CA PRO A 423 -8.10 -11.24 21.07
C PRO A 423 -7.39 -10.31 20.08
N GLY A 424 -6.14 -9.96 20.38
CA GLY A 424 -5.32 -9.06 19.56
C GLY A 424 -4.90 -7.76 20.24
N TRP A 425 -5.46 -7.41 21.40
CA TRP A 425 -4.87 -6.40 22.27
C TRP A 425 -3.57 -6.92 22.88
N LYS A 426 -2.56 -6.05 22.97
CA LYS A 426 -1.30 -6.27 23.66
C LYS A 426 -1.04 -5.12 24.61
N ALA A 427 -0.37 -5.39 25.74
CA ALA A 427 0.01 -4.37 26.69
C ALA A 427 1.53 -4.33 26.82
N TYR A 428 2.07 -3.12 26.91
CA TYR A 428 3.48 -2.87 27.15
C TYR A 428 3.61 -1.95 28.35
N ARG A 429 4.53 -2.25 29.27
CA ARG A 429 4.87 -1.34 30.37
C ARG A 429 6.21 -0.67 30.12
N ARG A 430 6.33 0.56 30.61
CA ARG A 430 7.58 1.31 30.71
C ARG A 430 7.63 1.99 32.08
N ALA A 431 8.80 1.98 32.72
CA ALA A 431 9.01 2.75 33.94
C ALA A 431 9.05 4.25 33.63
N ILE A 432 8.54 5.06 34.55
CA ILE A 432 8.55 6.52 34.44
C ILE A 432 9.14 7.15 35.69
N ASP A 433 9.87 8.24 35.51
CA ASP A 433 10.38 9.03 36.63
C ASP A 433 9.26 9.88 37.25
N SER A 434 9.51 10.44 38.43
CA SER A 434 8.57 11.31 39.15
C SER A 434 8.15 12.58 38.38
N SER A 435 8.88 12.94 37.33
CA SER A 435 8.57 14.03 36.39
C SER A 435 7.64 13.62 35.24
N GLY A 436 7.28 12.33 35.12
CA GLY A 436 6.45 11.80 34.04
C GLY A 436 7.17 11.70 32.69
N THR A 437 8.50 11.89 32.68
CA THR A 437 9.37 11.65 31.53
C THR A 437 9.90 10.22 31.54
N SER A 438 10.03 9.61 30.36
CA SER A 438 10.64 8.28 30.24
C SER A 438 12.09 8.34 30.71
N ALA A 439 12.52 7.40 31.56
CA ALA A 439 13.93 7.18 31.79
C ALA A 439 14.58 6.86 30.43
N GLU A 440 15.63 7.59 30.03
CA GLU A 440 16.21 7.56 28.68
C GLU A 440 16.70 6.17 28.21
N ASN A 441 16.69 5.15 29.08
CA ASN A 441 17.24 3.82 28.81
C ASN A 441 16.25 2.64 28.90
N ASP A 442 14.98 2.83 29.27
CA ASP A 442 14.08 1.69 29.49
C ASP A 442 13.25 1.31 28.25
N GLN A 443 13.52 0.11 27.73
CA GLN A 443 12.76 -0.51 26.65
C GLN A 443 11.37 -0.96 27.14
N GLU A 444 10.36 -0.85 26.27
CA GLU A 444 9.02 -1.39 26.56
C GLU A 444 9.08 -2.92 26.75
N SER A 445 8.55 -3.41 27.87
CA SER A 445 8.38 -4.85 28.10
C SER A 445 6.91 -5.25 27.90
N GLU A 446 6.65 -6.29 27.11
CA GLU A 446 5.30 -6.84 26.91
C GLU A 446 4.79 -7.49 28.22
N ILE A 447 3.55 -7.21 28.57
CA ILE A 447 2.84 -7.80 29.73
C ILE A 447 1.53 -8.43 29.28
N ALA A 448 1.10 -9.48 29.98
CA ALA A 448 -0.13 -10.19 29.67
C ALA A 448 -1.36 -9.35 30.03
N ILE A 449 -2.36 -9.34 29.12
CA ILE A 449 -3.68 -8.79 29.38
C ILE A 449 -4.59 -9.95 29.80
N HIS A 450 -5.32 -9.77 30.90
CA HIS A 450 -6.32 -10.73 31.35
C HIS A 450 -7.73 -10.17 31.11
N LEU A 451 -8.68 -11.08 30.83
CA LEU A 451 -10.11 -10.77 30.76
C LEU A 451 -10.63 -10.53 32.18
N ALA A 452 -11.06 -9.29 32.44
CA ALA A 452 -11.58 -8.82 33.72
C ALA A 452 -13.10 -8.69 33.68
N ASP A 453 -13.76 -9.08 34.76
CA ASP A 453 -15.19 -8.87 34.99
C ASP A 453 -16.08 -9.28 33.81
N GLY A 454 -15.71 -10.38 33.15
CA GLY A 454 -16.42 -10.94 31.98
C GLY A 454 -16.34 -10.13 30.69
N ASN A 455 -15.74 -8.92 30.68
CA ASN A 455 -15.69 -8.09 29.48
C ASN A 455 -14.46 -7.18 29.35
N PHE A 456 -13.83 -6.71 30.42
CA PHE A 456 -12.81 -5.64 30.40
C PHE A 456 -11.37 -6.17 30.34
N ARG A 457 -10.41 -5.25 30.26
CA ARG A 457 -8.97 -5.55 30.22
C ARG A 457 -8.34 -5.22 31.55
N THR A 458 -7.51 -6.12 32.07
CA THR A 458 -6.67 -5.83 33.23
C THR A 458 -5.25 -6.32 33.04
N VAL A 459 -4.31 -5.64 33.71
CA VAL A 459 -2.90 -6.03 33.76
C VAL A 459 -2.38 -5.98 35.18
N TYR A 460 -1.52 -6.92 35.53
CA TYR A 460 -0.83 -6.92 36.82
C TYR A 460 0.40 -6.01 36.76
N LEU A 461 0.59 -5.21 37.81
CA LEU A 461 1.72 -4.30 37.95
C LEU A 461 2.33 -4.42 39.35
N GLU A 462 3.66 -4.39 39.39
CA GLU A 462 4.41 -4.30 40.64
C GLU A 462 4.36 -2.87 41.20
N ALA A 463 4.71 -2.70 42.47
CA ALA A 463 4.83 -1.39 43.09
C ALA A 463 5.82 -0.50 42.31
N GLY A 464 5.42 0.73 42.01
CA GLY A 464 6.20 1.64 41.16
C GLY A 464 5.32 2.58 40.34
N SER A 465 5.98 3.47 39.59
CA SER A 465 5.30 4.35 38.62
C SER A 465 5.50 3.80 37.21
N TRP A 466 4.39 3.53 36.54
CA TRP A 466 4.35 2.87 35.25
C TRP A 466 3.53 3.67 34.24
N GLU A 467 3.97 3.61 32.99
CA GLU A 467 3.14 3.94 31.84
C GLU A 467 2.83 2.65 31.08
N VAL A 468 1.54 2.32 30.98
CA VAL A 468 1.04 1.13 30.30
C VAL A 468 0.42 1.53 28.97
N ARG A 469 0.96 0.98 27.88
CA ARG A 469 0.46 1.16 26.52
C ARG A 469 -0.32 -0.08 26.09
N PHE A 470 -1.62 0.04 25.96
CA PHE A 470 -2.48 -0.94 25.31
C PHE A 470 -2.53 -0.66 23.81
N VAL A 471 -2.24 -1.65 22.97
CA VAL A 471 -2.27 -1.54 21.51
C VAL A 471 -3.04 -2.68 20.87
N TYR A 472 -3.94 -2.35 19.94
CA TYR A 472 -4.70 -3.33 19.18
C TYR A 472 -3.94 -3.75 17.91
N SER A 473 -3.50 -5.01 17.88
CA SER A 473 -2.72 -5.58 16.76
C SER A 473 -3.21 -7.00 16.41
N PRO A 474 -4.47 -7.16 15.97
CA PRO A 474 -5.08 -8.46 15.77
C PRO A 474 -4.44 -9.25 14.62
N LEU A 475 -4.27 -10.55 14.82
CA LEU A 475 -3.71 -11.46 13.82
C LEU A 475 -4.59 -11.54 12.56
N SER A 476 -5.92 -11.47 12.71
CA SER A 476 -6.87 -11.48 11.59
C SER A 476 -6.64 -10.33 10.61
N PHE A 477 -6.44 -9.11 11.12
CA PHE A 477 -6.11 -7.94 10.29
C PHE A 477 -4.77 -8.13 9.58
N LYS A 478 -3.75 -8.63 10.30
CA LYS A 478 -2.43 -8.90 9.72
C LYS A 478 -2.49 -9.93 8.61
N LEU A 479 -3.18 -11.04 8.81
CA LEU A 479 -3.38 -12.09 7.79
C LEU A 479 -4.21 -11.58 6.59
N GLY A 480 -5.24 -10.78 6.84
CA GLY A 480 -6.03 -10.14 5.78
C GLY A 480 -5.21 -9.16 4.95
N ALA A 481 -4.39 -8.33 5.61
CA ALA A 481 -3.45 -7.43 4.95
C ALA A 481 -2.40 -8.19 4.14
N TYR A 482 -1.84 -9.28 4.69
CA TYR A 482 -0.92 -10.17 4.00
C TYR A 482 -1.53 -10.80 2.74
N GLY A 483 -2.73 -11.40 2.87
CA GLY A 483 -3.42 -12.02 1.75
C GLY A 483 -3.75 -11.02 0.64
N SER A 484 -4.21 -9.81 1.02
CA SER A 484 -4.48 -8.73 0.07
C SER A 484 -3.22 -8.27 -0.65
N PHE A 485 -2.11 -8.14 0.08
CA PHE A 485 -0.82 -7.75 -0.48
C PHE A 485 -0.30 -8.80 -1.47
N ILE A 486 -0.33 -10.09 -1.12
CA ILE A 486 0.06 -11.17 -2.03
C ILE A 486 -0.83 -11.22 -3.25
N ALA A 487 -2.15 -11.10 -3.08
CA ALA A 487 -3.07 -11.08 -4.21
C ALA A 487 -2.73 -9.95 -5.19
N ALA A 488 -2.44 -8.75 -4.69
CA ALA A 488 -2.00 -7.63 -5.52
C ALA A 488 -0.69 -7.93 -6.26
N VAL A 489 0.32 -8.46 -5.56
CA VAL A 489 1.62 -8.81 -6.15
C VAL A 489 1.48 -9.89 -7.22
N VAL A 490 0.68 -10.94 -6.97
CA VAL A 490 0.40 -12.00 -7.94
C VAL A 490 -0.37 -11.46 -9.15
N MET A 491 -1.36 -10.59 -8.95
CA MET A 491 -2.07 -9.95 -10.05
C MET A 491 -1.14 -9.09 -10.92
N LEU A 492 -0.24 -8.31 -10.31
CA LEU A 492 0.77 -7.53 -11.04
C LEU A 492 1.72 -8.43 -11.81
N PHE A 493 2.16 -9.54 -11.20
CA PHE A 493 2.99 -10.53 -11.87
C PHE A 493 2.28 -11.18 -13.06
N LEU A 494 1.04 -11.65 -12.88
CA LEU A 494 0.24 -12.26 -13.94
C LEU A 494 -0.05 -11.27 -15.07
N LEU A 495 -0.30 -9.99 -14.74
CA LEU A 495 -0.43 -8.91 -15.72
C LEU A 495 0.89 -8.70 -16.46
N GLY A 496 2.03 -8.72 -15.77
CA GLY A 496 3.37 -8.68 -16.36
C GLY A 496 3.61 -9.84 -17.33
N VAL A 497 3.30 -11.06 -16.92
CA VAL A 497 3.40 -12.26 -17.78
C VAL A 497 2.44 -12.19 -18.97
N TRP A 498 1.21 -11.71 -18.77
CA TRP A 498 0.22 -11.56 -19.83
C TRP A 498 0.62 -10.49 -20.84
N THR A 499 1.05 -9.31 -20.37
CA THR A 499 1.56 -8.23 -21.23
C THR A 499 2.80 -8.69 -21.99
N TRP A 500 3.69 -9.43 -21.32
CA TRP A 500 4.82 -10.11 -21.94
C TRP A 500 4.35 -11.06 -23.05
N GLY A 501 3.50 -12.04 -22.78
CA GLY A 501 3.01 -12.99 -23.79
C GLY A 501 2.24 -12.33 -24.95
N ARG A 502 1.65 -11.16 -24.73
CA ARG A 502 0.98 -10.36 -25.78
C ARG A 502 1.97 -9.58 -26.65
N LEU A 503 3.02 -9.02 -26.06
CA LEU A 503 4.06 -8.24 -26.75
C LEU A 503 5.16 -9.14 -27.36
N TYR A 504 5.40 -10.30 -26.74
CA TYR A 504 6.44 -11.27 -27.04
C TYR A 504 5.84 -12.49 -27.74
N ARG A 505 5.67 -12.40 -29.06
CA ARG A 505 5.54 -13.58 -29.93
C ARG A 505 6.85 -13.76 -30.68
N GLU A 506 7.49 -14.90 -30.47
CA GLU A 506 8.59 -15.33 -31.32
C GLU A 506 8.04 -15.67 -32.71
N SER A 507 8.67 -15.12 -33.74
CA SER A 507 8.50 -15.55 -35.11
C SER A 507 9.88 -15.90 -35.62
N ALA A 508 10.02 -17.09 -36.20
CA ALA A 508 11.31 -17.65 -36.62
C ALA A 508 12.06 -16.82 -37.69
N GLY A 509 11.46 -15.74 -38.21
CA GLY A 509 12.04 -14.84 -39.21
C GLY A 509 12.45 -13.43 -38.72
N ASP A 510 12.56 -13.20 -37.41
CA ASP A 510 12.92 -11.86 -36.90
C ASP A 510 14.41 -11.50 -37.15
N GLN A 511 14.66 -10.30 -37.70
CA GLN A 511 16.00 -9.77 -37.99
C GLN A 511 16.90 -9.67 -36.72
N PRO A 512 18.25 -9.73 -36.84
CA PRO A 512 19.20 -9.69 -35.71
C PRO A 512 18.98 -8.49 -34.77
N ILE A 513 18.65 -7.32 -35.33
CA ILE A 513 18.39 -6.08 -34.58
C ILE A 513 17.17 -6.24 -33.66
N LYS A 514 16.12 -6.94 -34.12
CA LYS A 514 14.92 -7.21 -33.32
C LYS A 514 15.21 -8.20 -32.19
N ARG A 515 16.16 -9.12 -32.39
CA ARG A 515 16.64 -10.07 -31.36
C ARG A 515 17.43 -9.35 -30.26
N ILE A 516 18.33 -8.44 -30.63
CA ILE A 516 19.11 -7.62 -29.69
C ILE A 516 18.18 -6.69 -28.88
N ALA A 517 17.24 -6.02 -29.54
CA ALA A 517 16.26 -5.18 -28.85
C ALA A 517 15.40 -5.98 -27.86
N LYS A 518 14.98 -7.20 -28.22
CA LYS A 518 14.23 -8.11 -27.34
C LYS A 518 15.04 -8.57 -26.13
N ASN A 519 16.32 -8.91 -26.32
CA ASN A 519 17.22 -9.31 -25.24
C ASN A 519 17.54 -8.17 -24.25
N SER A 520 17.36 -6.91 -24.66
CA SER A 520 17.45 -5.76 -23.76
C SER A 520 16.09 -5.38 -23.14
N LEU A 521 14.99 -5.41 -23.90
CA LEU A 521 13.67 -4.99 -23.42
C LEU A 521 13.05 -5.94 -22.38
N ALA A 522 13.29 -7.26 -22.48
CA ALA A 522 12.72 -8.23 -21.54
C ALA A 522 13.23 -8.03 -20.10
N PRO A 523 14.55 -7.99 -19.85
CA PRO A 523 15.07 -7.75 -18.52
C PRO A 523 14.68 -6.37 -17.99
N MET A 524 14.56 -5.36 -18.86
CA MET A 524 14.09 -4.02 -18.49
C MET A 524 12.66 -4.03 -17.95
N ALA A 525 11.73 -4.69 -18.65
CA ALA A 525 10.33 -4.79 -18.21
C ALA A 525 10.20 -5.57 -16.90
N MET A 526 10.92 -6.69 -16.76
CA MET A 526 10.91 -7.49 -15.54
C MET A 526 11.51 -6.75 -14.35
N ALA A 527 12.59 -6.02 -14.54
CA ALA A 527 13.20 -5.23 -13.48
C ALA A 527 12.35 -4.01 -13.08
N LEU A 528 11.62 -3.40 -14.01
CA LEU A 528 10.61 -2.39 -13.67
C LEU A 528 9.48 -2.98 -12.81
N LEU A 529 8.98 -4.18 -13.17
CA LEU A 529 8.00 -4.91 -12.39
C LEU A 529 8.52 -5.21 -10.98
N ASN A 530 9.75 -5.73 -10.86
CA ASN A 530 10.39 -6.00 -9.57
C ASN A 530 10.52 -4.72 -8.73
N ARG A 531 10.84 -3.58 -9.35
CA ARG A 531 10.92 -2.30 -8.65
C ARG A 531 9.58 -1.84 -8.11
N ILE A 532 8.48 -2.06 -8.84
CA ILE A 532 7.12 -1.76 -8.36
C ILE A 532 6.77 -2.66 -7.16
N ILE A 533 7.07 -3.96 -7.25
CA ILE A 533 6.85 -4.91 -6.15
C ILE A 533 7.67 -4.53 -4.92
N ASP A 534 8.95 -4.19 -5.10
CA ASP A 534 9.85 -3.74 -4.03
C ASP A 534 9.41 -2.42 -3.39
N PHE A 535 8.85 -1.51 -4.18
CA PHE A 535 8.31 -0.26 -3.67
C PHE A 535 7.05 -0.50 -2.83
N GLY A 536 6.16 -1.40 -3.28
CA GLY A 536 5.01 -1.84 -2.49
C GLY A 536 5.42 -2.52 -1.18
N PHE A 537 6.44 -3.38 -1.23
CA PHE A 537 7.01 -3.99 -0.03
C PHE A 537 7.65 -2.97 0.92
N ALA A 538 8.37 -1.98 0.38
CA ALA A 538 8.97 -0.91 1.18
C ALA A 538 7.91 -0.12 1.97
N MET A 539 6.71 0.10 1.39
CA MET A 539 5.60 0.74 2.09
C MET A 539 5.15 -0.06 3.33
N LEU A 540 5.01 -1.38 3.19
CA LEU A 540 4.68 -2.27 4.32
C LEU A 540 5.80 -2.27 5.36
N MET A 541 7.05 -2.45 4.90
CA MET A 541 8.24 -2.52 5.74
C MET A 541 8.42 -1.26 6.58
N LEU A 542 8.33 -0.07 5.98
CA LEU A 542 8.52 1.21 6.67
C LEU A 542 7.44 1.48 7.71
N ARG A 543 6.19 1.07 7.45
CA ARG A 543 5.09 1.23 8.40
C ARG A 543 5.23 0.33 9.62
N ILE A 544 5.61 -0.94 9.41
CA ILE A 544 5.75 -1.92 10.51
C ILE A 544 6.99 -1.66 11.36
N LEU A 545 8.14 -1.40 10.73
CA LEU A 545 9.40 -1.24 11.46
C LEU A 545 9.55 0.13 12.14
N ALA A 546 8.72 1.11 11.78
CA ALA A 546 8.89 2.51 12.14
C ALA A 546 10.27 3.06 11.71
N PRO A 547 10.56 4.36 11.90
CA PRO A 547 11.82 4.94 11.45
C PRO A 547 13.06 4.28 12.07
N GLU A 548 12.97 3.85 13.33
CA GLU A 548 14.11 3.24 14.03
C GLU A 548 14.47 1.86 13.47
N GLY A 549 13.51 0.93 13.37
CA GLY A 549 13.75 -0.39 12.80
C GLY A 549 14.13 -0.33 11.31
N ALA A 550 13.56 0.62 10.56
CA ALA A 550 13.96 0.87 9.18
C ALA A 550 15.40 1.37 9.07
N GLY A 551 15.85 2.20 10.01
CA GLY A 551 17.23 2.66 10.12
C GLY A 551 18.20 1.53 10.37
N ARG A 552 17.92 0.69 11.37
CA ARG A 552 18.71 -0.52 11.69
C ARG A 552 18.85 -1.44 10.47
N TYR A 553 17.74 -1.72 9.79
CA TYR A 553 17.75 -2.54 8.58
C TYR A 553 18.57 -1.91 7.46
N GLN A 554 18.37 -0.62 7.17
CA GLN A 554 19.10 0.04 6.09
C GLN A 554 20.60 0.14 6.38
N PHE A 555 20.99 0.42 7.62
CA PHE A 555 22.41 0.41 8.01
C PHE A 555 23.03 -0.97 7.75
N ALA A 556 22.38 -2.05 8.20
CA ALA A 556 22.85 -3.41 7.95
C ALA A 556 23.00 -3.74 6.46
N VAL A 557 22.04 -3.31 5.63
CA VAL A 557 22.09 -3.47 4.17
C VAL A 557 23.25 -2.68 3.56
N VAL A 558 23.44 -1.40 3.94
CA VAL A 558 24.53 -0.56 3.42
C VAL A 558 25.88 -1.12 3.84
N PHE A 559 26.02 -1.53 5.10
CA PHE A 559 27.23 -2.11 5.65
C PHE A 559 27.64 -3.38 4.89
N ILE A 560 26.71 -4.29 4.64
CA ILE A 560 26.96 -5.50 3.84
C ILE A 560 27.21 -5.17 2.37
N GLY A 561 26.58 -4.13 1.82
CA GLY A 561 26.85 -3.65 0.46
C GLY A 561 28.33 -3.36 0.21
N TYR A 562 29.07 -2.87 1.21
CA TYR A 562 30.52 -2.69 1.10
C TYR A 562 31.29 -4.01 1.05
N ALA A 563 30.92 -4.97 1.89
CA ALA A 563 31.49 -6.32 1.82
C ALA A 563 31.18 -6.97 0.45
N GLU A 564 29.98 -6.79 -0.07
CA GLU A 564 29.56 -7.30 -1.38
C GLU A 564 30.42 -6.78 -2.53
N ILE A 565 30.82 -5.52 -2.52
CA ILE A 565 31.73 -4.96 -3.54
C ILE A 565 33.07 -5.68 -3.52
N LEU A 566 33.62 -5.90 -2.32
CA LEU A 566 34.90 -6.59 -2.14
C LEU A 566 34.81 -8.05 -2.61
N THR A 567 33.69 -8.73 -2.39
CA THR A 567 33.53 -10.12 -2.82
C THR A 567 33.21 -10.26 -4.31
N ARG A 568 32.41 -9.35 -4.89
CA ARG A 568 32.07 -9.39 -6.33
C ARG A 568 33.29 -9.09 -7.20
N PHE A 569 34.17 -8.19 -6.73
CA PHE A 569 35.48 -7.82 -7.29
C PHE A 569 35.52 -7.58 -8.81
N GLY A 570 34.41 -7.14 -9.43
CA GLY A 570 34.31 -7.01 -10.89
C GLY A 570 34.40 -8.32 -11.69
N LEU A 571 34.44 -9.48 -11.01
CA LEU A 571 34.67 -10.79 -11.63
C LEU A 571 33.51 -11.23 -12.53
N GLY A 572 32.28 -10.76 -12.28
CA GLY A 572 31.12 -11.08 -13.12
C GLY A 572 31.25 -10.50 -14.52
N THR A 573 31.68 -9.23 -14.64
CA THR A 573 31.92 -8.58 -15.94
C THR A 573 33.06 -9.27 -16.69
N LEU A 574 34.14 -9.64 -15.99
CA LEU A 574 35.24 -10.40 -16.57
C LEU A 574 34.77 -11.76 -17.09
N LEU A 575 33.96 -12.49 -16.29
CA LEU A 575 33.39 -13.78 -16.67
C LEU A 575 32.56 -13.67 -17.95
N THR A 576 31.66 -12.69 -18.00
CA THR A 576 30.81 -12.47 -19.17
C THR A 576 31.65 -12.19 -20.42
N ARG A 577 32.72 -11.39 -20.30
CA ARG A 577 33.61 -11.05 -21.42
C ARG A 577 34.40 -12.26 -21.94
N GLU A 578 35.08 -12.99 -21.05
CA GLU A 578 35.94 -14.12 -21.46
C GLU A 578 35.12 -15.29 -22.00
N VAL A 579 34.00 -15.62 -21.35
CA VAL A 579 33.13 -16.72 -21.80
C VAL A 579 32.37 -16.36 -23.09
N ALA A 580 32.05 -15.08 -23.31
CA ALA A 580 31.51 -14.66 -24.60
C ALA A 580 32.53 -14.80 -25.75
N ARG A 581 33.84 -14.70 -25.45
CA ARG A 581 34.92 -14.91 -26.42
C ARG A 581 35.16 -16.38 -26.72
N ASP A 582 35.16 -17.23 -25.69
CA ASP A 582 35.29 -18.68 -25.82
C ASP A 582 34.34 -19.41 -24.86
N ARG A 583 33.21 -19.90 -25.41
CA ARG A 583 32.18 -20.59 -24.64
C ARG A 583 32.63 -21.93 -24.08
N THR A 584 33.69 -22.55 -24.61
CA THR A 584 34.17 -23.86 -24.14
C THR A 584 34.77 -23.79 -22.74
N GLN A 585 35.29 -22.62 -22.34
CA GLN A 585 35.93 -22.40 -21.04
C GLN A 585 34.95 -21.99 -19.93
N SER A 586 33.63 -22.02 -20.20
CA SER A 586 32.57 -21.62 -19.25
C SER A 586 32.72 -22.25 -17.86
N ALA A 587 32.93 -23.57 -17.81
CA ALA A 587 33.04 -24.31 -16.54
C ALA A 587 34.30 -23.92 -15.75
N GLY A 588 35.44 -23.80 -16.43
CA GLY A 588 36.73 -23.50 -15.80
C GLY A 588 36.81 -22.07 -15.26
N PHE A 589 36.27 -21.08 -15.99
CA PHE A 589 36.19 -19.71 -15.49
C PHE A 589 35.20 -19.59 -14.32
N PHE A 590 34.04 -20.26 -14.39
CA PHE A 590 33.05 -20.23 -13.31
C PHE A 590 33.54 -20.87 -12.01
N SER A 591 34.18 -22.04 -12.08
CA SER A 591 34.72 -22.72 -10.89
C SER A 591 35.78 -21.87 -10.20
N ASN A 592 36.74 -21.31 -10.97
CA ASN A 592 37.80 -20.48 -10.43
C ASN A 592 37.30 -19.13 -9.86
N ILE A 593 36.28 -18.52 -10.47
CA ILE A 593 35.61 -17.34 -9.88
C ILE A 593 34.90 -17.69 -8.60
N THR A 594 34.17 -18.79 -8.56
CA THR A 594 33.42 -19.19 -7.36
C THR A 594 34.39 -19.43 -6.20
N ILE A 595 35.52 -20.10 -6.45
CA ILE A 595 36.60 -20.28 -5.46
C ILE A 595 37.19 -18.92 -5.04
N LEU A 596 37.51 -18.05 -6.00
CA LEU A 596 38.08 -16.74 -5.70
C LEU A 596 37.13 -15.87 -4.87
N ARG A 597 35.83 -15.88 -5.18
CA ARG A 597 34.78 -15.19 -4.42
C ARG A 597 34.62 -15.77 -3.02
N ALA A 598 34.72 -17.09 -2.86
CA ALA A 598 34.69 -17.72 -1.54
C ALA A 598 35.90 -17.30 -0.68
N ILE A 599 37.10 -17.21 -1.28
CA ILE A 599 38.31 -16.71 -0.60
C ILE A 599 38.14 -15.24 -0.21
N LEU A 600 37.67 -14.39 -1.13
CA LEU A 600 37.43 -12.97 -0.86
C LEU A 600 36.35 -12.76 0.20
N TRP A 601 35.30 -13.57 0.19
CA TRP A 601 34.26 -13.58 1.22
C TRP A 601 34.85 -13.95 2.58
N LEU A 602 35.60 -15.04 2.68
CA LEU A 602 36.26 -15.45 3.93
C LEU A 602 37.24 -14.37 4.44
N ALA A 603 38.01 -13.77 3.53
CA ALA A 603 38.94 -12.68 3.84
C ALA A 603 38.23 -11.38 4.28
N SER A 604 36.98 -11.17 3.85
CA SER A 604 36.19 -10.00 4.26
C SER A 604 35.61 -10.14 5.67
N LEU A 605 35.41 -11.37 6.19
CA LEU A 605 34.78 -11.60 7.50
C LEU A 605 35.57 -11.00 8.68
N PRO A 606 36.91 -11.14 8.79
CA PRO A 606 37.67 -10.49 9.86
C PRO A 606 37.60 -8.96 9.79
N ALA A 607 37.73 -8.38 8.60
CA ALA A 607 37.65 -6.94 8.40
C ALA A 607 36.26 -6.39 8.80
N MET A 608 35.21 -7.12 8.42
CA MET A 608 33.83 -6.80 8.78
C MET A 608 33.58 -6.96 10.29
N GLY A 609 34.14 -7.99 10.92
CA GLY A 609 34.07 -8.21 12.36
C GLY A 609 34.77 -7.10 13.16
N ILE A 610 35.95 -6.67 12.72
CA ILE A 610 36.67 -5.52 13.32
C ILE A 610 35.86 -4.24 13.16
N ALA A 611 35.32 -3.99 11.96
CA ALA A 611 34.49 -2.82 11.73
C ALA A 611 33.23 -2.83 12.61
N LEU A 612 32.49 -3.94 12.66
CA LEU A 612 31.34 -4.13 13.55
C LEU A 612 31.71 -3.90 15.01
N TRP A 613 32.85 -4.43 15.46
CA TRP A 613 33.32 -4.26 16.83
C TRP A 613 33.58 -2.78 17.17
N LEU A 614 34.24 -2.03 16.28
CA LEU A 614 34.41 -0.57 16.45
C LEU A 614 33.05 0.15 16.51
N TYR A 615 32.12 -0.27 15.67
CA TYR A 615 30.78 0.28 15.60
C TYR A 615 29.92 -0.05 16.84
N VAL A 616 30.11 -1.21 17.46
CA VAL A 616 29.50 -1.57 18.75
C VAL A 616 30.10 -0.71 19.88
N LEU A 617 31.41 -0.49 19.88
CA LEU A 617 32.09 0.30 20.91
C LEU A 617 31.76 1.80 20.83
N PHE A 618 31.80 2.37 19.62
CA PHE A 618 31.70 3.83 19.44
C PHE A 618 30.35 4.29 18.88
N GLY A 619 29.62 3.43 18.15
CA GLY A 619 28.38 3.75 17.44
C GLY A 619 27.09 3.25 18.09
N ARG A 620 27.16 2.67 19.30
CA ARG A 620 26.01 2.17 20.10
C ARG A 620 25.03 1.31 19.30
N LEU A 621 25.54 0.35 18.53
CA LEU A 621 24.70 -0.52 17.70
C LEU A 621 23.84 -1.48 18.52
N ALA A 622 22.58 -1.56 18.13
CA ALA A 622 21.62 -2.49 18.72
C ALA A 622 22.00 -3.96 18.39
N PRO A 623 21.79 -4.92 19.32
CA PRO A 623 22.12 -6.32 19.11
C PRO A 623 21.44 -6.92 17.87
N GLU A 624 20.21 -6.50 17.57
CA GLU A 624 19.45 -7.02 16.43
C GLU A 624 20.11 -6.65 15.09
N THR A 625 20.75 -5.48 15.02
CA THR A 625 21.47 -5.04 13.82
C THR A 625 22.72 -5.87 13.59
N VAL A 626 23.45 -6.23 14.65
CA VAL A 626 24.63 -7.11 14.57
C VAL A 626 24.24 -8.50 14.06
N ILE A 627 23.15 -9.07 14.59
CA ILE A 627 22.62 -10.36 14.14
C ILE A 627 22.18 -10.28 12.67
N ALA A 628 21.49 -9.19 12.29
CA ALA A 628 21.07 -8.99 10.90
C ALA A 628 22.26 -8.89 9.94
N VAL A 629 23.33 -8.19 10.31
CA VAL A 629 24.58 -8.14 9.52
C VAL A 629 25.21 -9.54 9.40
N GLY A 630 25.23 -10.32 10.48
CA GLY A 630 25.71 -11.71 10.44
C GLY A 630 24.91 -12.60 9.48
N LEU A 631 23.58 -12.50 9.50
CA LEU A 631 22.71 -13.23 8.57
C LEU A 631 22.92 -12.78 7.12
N PHE A 632 23.02 -11.47 6.87
CA PHE A 632 23.33 -10.96 5.54
C PHE A 632 24.72 -11.40 5.04
N ALA A 633 25.72 -11.52 5.93
CA ALA A 633 27.03 -12.05 5.57
C ALA A 633 26.97 -13.49 5.08
N ILE A 634 26.14 -14.34 5.71
CA ILE A 634 25.85 -15.70 5.23
C ILE A 634 25.13 -15.63 3.88
N GLY A 635 24.12 -14.77 3.76
CA GLY A 635 23.38 -14.56 2.52
C GLY A 635 24.26 -14.08 1.35
N LEU A 636 25.33 -13.33 1.64
CA LEU A 636 26.27 -12.82 0.64
C LEU A 636 27.02 -13.94 -0.07
N PHE A 637 27.33 -15.05 0.61
CA PHE A 637 27.96 -16.21 -0.02
C PHE A 637 27.09 -16.79 -1.15
N PHE A 638 25.80 -17.01 -0.88
CA PHE A 638 24.85 -17.50 -1.88
C PHE A 638 24.58 -16.47 -2.99
N SER A 639 24.54 -15.18 -2.65
CA SER A 639 24.44 -14.08 -3.63
C SER A 639 25.60 -14.11 -4.63
N ASN A 640 26.83 -14.33 -4.15
CA ASN A 640 28.02 -14.41 -5.00
C ASN A 640 27.97 -15.58 -6.00
N ILE A 641 27.37 -16.71 -5.62
CA ILE A 641 27.13 -17.87 -6.51
C ILE A 641 26.07 -17.51 -7.56
N ALA A 642 24.94 -16.96 -7.13
CA ALA A 642 23.85 -16.54 -8.01
C ALA A 642 24.30 -15.51 -9.06
N ASP A 643 25.13 -14.54 -8.67
CA ASP A 643 25.72 -13.54 -9.56
C ASP A 643 26.65 -14.18 -10.61
N GLY A 644 27.49 -15.15 -10.20
CA GLY A 644 28.34 -15.89 -11.13
C GLY A 644 27.55 -16.70 -12.16
N LEU A 645 26.47 -17.36 -11.73
CA LEU A 645 25.56 -18.10 -12.61
C LEU A 645 24.86 -17.15 -13.59
N THR A 646 24.41 -15.99 -13.09
CA THR A 646 23.80 -14.95 -13.90
C THR A 646 24.75 -14.45 -14.99
N ALA A 647 26.02 -14.21 -14.65
CA ALA A 647 27.05 -13.80 -15.60
C ALA A 647 27.31 -14.84 -16.72
N LEU A 648 27.19 -16.15 -16.42
CA LEU A 648 27.25 -17.21 -17.44
C LEU A 648 26.05 -17.17 -18.41
N PHE A 649 24.84 -16.94 -17.90
CA PHE A 649 23.66 -16.78 -18.75
C PHE A 649 23.80 -15.57 -19.68
N TYR A 650 24.31 -14.44 -19.16
CA TYR A 650 24.61 -13.28 -20.00
C TYR A 650 25.67 -13.58 -21.06
N ALA A 651 26.71 -14.34 -20.73
CA ALA A 651 27.76 -14.75 -21.69
C ALA A 651 27.21 -15.63 -22.84
N HIS A 652 26.14 -16.38 -22.57
CA HIS A 652 25.43 -17.20 -23.57
C HIS A 652 24.24 -16.49 -24.23
N GLU A 653 24.10 -15.18 -24.02
CA GLU A 653 23.01 -14.34 -24.57
C GLU A 653 21.60 -14.79 -24.13
N LYS A 654 21.50 -15.49 -23.00
CA LYS A 654 20.26 -16.04 -22.44
C LYS A 654 19.77 -15.23 -21.23
N ALA A 655 19.59 -13.92 -21.43
CA ALA A 655 19.22 -12.96 -20.37
C ALA A 655 17.81 -13.16 -19.77
N GLU A 656 16.93 -13.86 -20.48
CA GLU A 656 15.56 -14.15 -20.06
C GLU A 656 15.47 -15.02 -18.80
N TYR A 657 16.37 -15.99 -18.63
CA TYR A 657 16.34 -16.88 -17.47
C TYR A 657 16.73 -16.15 -16.18
N PRO A 658 17.86 -15.40 -16.10
CA PRO A 658 18.16 -14.60 -14.91
C PRO A 658 17.08 -13.56 -14.58
N ALA A 659 16.45 -12.94 -15.59
CA ALA A 659 15.36 -12.00 -15.37
C ALA A 659 14.12 -12.68 -14.75
N GLY A 660 13.77 -13.88 -15.23
CA GLY A 660 12.71 -14.70 -14.65
C GLY A 660 13.01 -15.13 -13.22
N VAL A 661 14.22 -15.64 -12.96
CA VAL A 661 14.62 -16.05 -11.59
C VAL A 661 14.68 -14.86 -10.65
N SER A 662 15.17 -13.69 -11.09
CA SER A 662 15.13 -12.45 -10.30
C SER A 662 13.71 -12.08 -9.87
N THR A 663 12.73 -12.28 -10.75
CA THR A 663 11.31 -12.05 -10.44
C THR A 663 10.80 -13.04 -9.40
N ILE A 664 11.13 -14.34 -9.54
CA ILE A 664 10.78 -15.37 -8.53
C ILE A 664 11.43 -15.03 -7.18
N THR A 665 12.71 -14.70 -7.15
CA THR A 665 13.43 -14.31 -5.94
C THR A 665 12.82 -13.07 -5.29
N THR A 666 12.39 -12.09 -6.09
CA THR A 666 11.68 -10.89 -5.60
C THR A 666 10.35 -11.28 -4.95
N LEU A 667 9.56 -12.14 -5.60
CA LEU A 667 8.29 -12.65 -5.06
C LEU A 667 8.48 -13.41 -3.75
N VAL A 668 9.49 -14.29 -3.68
CA VAL A 668 9.84 -15.03 -2.46
C VAL A 668 10.26 -14.07 -1.35
N ARG A 669 11.18 -13.15 -1.64
CA ARG A 669 11.68 -12.15 -0.68
C ARG A 669 10.54 -11.30 -0.13
N VAL A 670 9.66 -10.80 -1.00
CA VAL A 670 8.56 -9.90 -0.62
C VAL A 670 7.44 -10.65 0.10
N SER A 671 7.09 -11.86 -0.33
CA SER A 671 6.05 -12.66 0.34
C SER A 671 6.51 -13.12 1.71
N LEU A 672 7.67 -13.78 1.80
CA LEU A 672 8.21 -14.21 3.09
C LEU A 672 8.56 -13.01 3.98
N GLY A 673 9.07 -11.91 3.42
CA GLY A 673 9.37 -10.69 4.15
C GLY A 673 8.11 -10.07 4.77
N ALA A 674 7.02 -10.00 4.01
CA ALA A 674 5.75 -9.50 4.51
C ALA A 674 5.19 -10.41 5.62
N LEU A 675 5.26 -11.73 5.44
CA LEU A 675 4.82 -12.70 6.43
C LEU A 675 5.58 -12.53 7.75
N VAL A 676 6.91 -12.52 7.69
CA VAL A 676 7.77 -12.46 8.87
C VAL A 676 7.62 -11.12 9.60
N LEU A 677 7.48 -10.00 8.88
CA LEU A 677 7.21 -8.70 9.50
C LEU A 677 5.87 -8.68 10.25
N LEU A 678 4.83 -9.26 9.65
CA LEU A 678 3.51 -9.32 10.28
C LEU A 678 3.49 -10.25 11.50
N LEU A 679 4.30 -11.31 11.49
CA LEU A 679 4.53 -12.19 12.64
C LEU A 679 5.45 -11.57 13.72
N GLY A 680 5.98 -10.36 13.51
CA GLY A 680 6.82 -9.68 14.48
C GLY A 680 8.30 -10.04 14.44
N GLY A 681 8.78 -10.70 13.38
CA GLY A 681 10.20 -11.06 13.23
C GLY A 681 11.16 -9.88 13.03
N GLY A 682 10.63 -8.66 12.84
CA GLY A 682 11.40 -7.42 12.79
C GLY A 682 12.56 -7.43 11.78
N VAL A 683 13.68 -6.80 12.15
CA VAL A 683 14.87 -6.67 11.31
C VAL A 683 15.59 -8.00 11.09
N ILE A 684 15.69 -8.83 12.14
CA ILE A 684 16.35 -10.15 12.09
C ILE A 684 15.62 -11.07 11.12
N GLY A 685 14.28 -11.09 11.20
CA GLY A 685 13.44 -11.88 10.32
C GLY A 685 13.60 -11.50 8.85
N LEU A 686 13.70 -10.20 8.54
CA LEU A 686 13.98 -9.75 7.17
C LEU A 686 15.37 -10.19 6.68
N ALA A 687 16.38 -10.16 7.55
CA ALA A 687 17.71 -10.64 7.21
C ALA A 687 17.70 -12.15 6.92
N ALA A 688 17.00 -12.95 7.73
CA ALA A 688 16.82 -14.39 7.49
C ALA A 688 16.10 -14.67 6.16
N VAL A 689 15.05 -13.90 5.83
CA VAL A 689 14.37 -14.01 4.52
C VAL A 689 15.32 -13.71 3.36
N SER A 690 16.23 -12.75 3.51
CA SER A 690 17.23 -12.45 2.48
C SER A 690 18.17 -13.65 2.24
N VAL A 691 18.54 -14.40 3.27
CA VAL A 691 19.33 -15.63 3.12
C VAL A 691 18.54 -16.66 2.33
N VAL A 692 17.29 -16.91 2.71
CA VAL A 692 16.41 -17.86 2.00
C VAL A 692 16.24 -17.46 0.54
N ALA A 693 16.00 -16.18 0.25
CA ALA A 693 15.85 -15.68 -1.11
C ALA A 693 17.13 -15.88 -1.95
N ASN A 694 18.31 -15.62 -1.36
CA ASN A 694 19.59 -15.84 -2.06
C ASN A 694 19.88 -17.32 -2.31
N VAL A 695 19.55 -18.20 -1.37
CA VAL A 695 19.65 -19.66 -1.54
C VAL A 695 18.74 -20.12 -2.67
N VAL A 696 17.46 -19.73 -2.66
CA VAL A 696 16.51 -20.04 -3.74
C VAL A 696 17.02 -19.55 -5.08
N SER A 697 17.53 -18.31 -5.16
CA SER A 697 18.08 -17.76 -6.39
C SER A 697 19.26 -18.58 -6.91
N ALA A 698 20.22 -18.93 -6.04
CA ALA A 698 21.39 -19.71 -6.43
C ALA A 698 21.02 -21.12 -6.89
N THR A 699 20.13 -21.81 -6.16
CA THR A 699 19.69 -23.17 -6.49
C THR A 699 18.89 -23.21 -7.79
N VAL A 700 17.94 -22.30 -7.98
CA VAL A 700 17.12 -22.26 -9.20
C VAL A 700 17.97 -21.90 -10.41
N LEU A 701 18.86 -20.91 -10.31
CA LEU A 701 19.78 -20.57 -11.42
C LEU A 701 20.69 -21.74 -11.77
N ALA A 702 21.25 -22.44 -10.78
CA ALA A 702 22.11 -23.59 -11.02
C ALA A 702 21.35 -24.72 -11.71
N TRP A 703 20.12 -25.01 -11.26
CA TRP A 703 19.24 -25.99 -11.86
C TRP A 703 18.89 -25.65 -13.31
N VAL A 704 18.46 -24.42 -13.59
CA VAL A 704 18.15 -23.97 -14.96
C VAL A 704 19.41 -24.04 -15.84
N LEU A 705 20.57 -23.61 -15.34
CA LEU A 705 21.81 -23.59 -16.10
C LEU A 705 22.22 -25.01 -16.51
N TYR A 706 22.14 -25.96 -15.58
CA TYR A 706 22.47 -27.37 -15.81
C TYR A 706 21.61 -28.00 -16.91
N HIS A 707 20.33 -27.64 -16.98
CA HIS A 707 19.40 -28.19 -17.96
C HIS A 707 19.37 -27.46 -19.30
N THR A 708 19.88 -26.23 -19.40
CA THR A 708 19.68 -25.38 -20.60
C THR A 708 20.95 -24.84 -21.25
N VAL A 709 22.08 -24.76 -20.55
CA VAL A 709 23.29 -24.08 -21.05
C VAL A 709 24.50 -24.99 -21.03
N VAL A 710 24.98 -25.39 -19.85
CA VAL A 710 26.26 -26.09 -19.72
C VAL A 710 26.28 -26.95 -18.47
N ARG A 711 26.96 -28.10 -18.54
CA ARG A 711 27.29 -28.90 -17.36
C ARG A 711 28.55 -28.34 -16.72
N LEU A 712 28.44 -28.01 -15.44
CA LEU A 712 29.54 -27.48 -14.66
C LEU A 712 30.48 -28.63 -14.26
N HIS A 713 31.77 -28.42 -14.44
CA HIS A 713 32.82 -29.29 -13.92
C HIS A 713 33.74 -28.45 -13.05
N PHE A 714 34.31 -29.05 -12.01
CA PHE A 714 35.17 -28.34 -11.08
C PHE A 714 36.60 -28.33 -11.61
N ASP A 715 37.10 -27.14 -11.97
CA ASP A 715 38.50 -26.92 -12.31
C ASP A 715 39.13 -25.93 -11.30
N ASN A 716 40.35 -26.23 -10.85
CA ASN A 716 41.09 -25.44 -9.88
C ASN A 716 42.45 -25.05 -10.48
N ASN A 717 42.52 -23.84 -11.04
CA ASN A 717 43.72 -23.29 -11.67
C ASN A 717 44.19 -22.00 -10.94
N PRO A 718 45.21 -22.09 -10.06
CA PRO A 718 45.73 -20.94 -9.33
C PRO A 718 46.31 -19.84 -10.22
N ALA A 719 46.91 -20.18 -11.37
CA ALA A 719 47.46 -19.21 -12.30
C ALA A 719 46.36 -18.37 -12.95
N LEU A 720 45.25 -19.03 -13.33
CA LEU A 720 44.06 -18.36 -13.86
C LEU A 720 43.48 -17.39 -12.82
N ARG A 721 43.31 -17.81 -11.55
CA ARG A 721 42.81 -16.91 -10.49
C ARG A 721 43.65 -15.65 -10.31
N ARG A 722 44.99 -15.78 -10.36
CA ARG A 722 45.90 -14.63 -10.23
C ARG A 722 45.78 -13.68 -11.41
N HIS A 723 45.62 -14.21 -12.62
CA HIS A 723 45.37 -13.41 -13.82
C HIS A 723 44.03 -12.66 -13.71
N MET A 724 42.96 -13.36 -13.32
CA MET A 724 41.62 -12.77 -13.15
C MET A 724 41.59 -11.66 -12.11
N LEU A 725 42.28 -11.84 -10.98
CA LEU A 725 42.35 -10.81 -9.94
C LEU A 725 43.03 -9.53 -10.45
N ARG A 726 44.10 -9.66 -11.25
CA ARG A 726 44.81 -8.50 -11.83
C ARG A 726 43.97 -7.78 -12.87
N GLU A 727 43.25 -8.53 -13.72
CA GLU A 727 42.39 -7.93 -14.74
C GLU A 727 41.13 -7.30 -14.17
N ALA A 728 40.55 -7.87 -13.12
CA ALA A 728 39.33 -7.37 -12.50
C ALA A 728 39.57 -6.22 -11.52
N LEU A 729 40.81 -5.99 -11.06
CA LEU A 729 41.15 -4.94 -10.10
C LEU A 729 40.70 -3.53 -10.54
N PRO A 730 40.95 -3.05 -11.77
CA PRO A 730 40.48 -1.73 -12.20
C PRO A 730 38.95 -1.62 -12.22
N LEU A 731 38.25 -2.70 -12.57
CA LEU A 731 36.79 -2.78 -12.55
C LEU A 731 36.26 -2.70 -11.11
N MET A 732 36.91 -3.39 -10.17
CA MET A 732 36.60 -3.31 -8.74
C MET A 732 36.79 -1.88 -8.22
N ILE A 733 37.89 -1.20 -8.55
CA ILE A 733 38.16 0.18 -8.09
C ILE A 733 37.06 1.12 -8.57
N ASN A 734 36.68 1.03 -9.84
CA ASN A 734 35.60 1.86 -10.39
C ASN A 734 34.25 1.60 -9.71
N HIS A 735 33.91 0.34 -9.44
CA HIS A 735 32.67 -0.01 -8.75
C HIS A 735 32.67 0.44 -7.29
N LEU A 736 33.81 0.29 -6.59
CA LEU A 736 33.98 0.74 -5.21
C LEU A 736 33.84 2.26 -5.10
N LEU A 737 34.49 3.02 -5.98
CA LEU A 737 34.38 4.48 -6.01
C LEU A 737 32.94 4.93 -6.26
N ALA A 738 32.25 4.31 -7.22
CA ALA A 738 30.86 4.63 -7.52
C ALA A 738 29.93 4.37 -6.32
N THR A 739 30.11 3.27 -5.58
CA THR A 739 29.27 2.99 -4.41
C THR A 739 29.61 3.86 -3.20
N LEU A 740 30.90 4.14 -2.95
CA LEU A 740 31.32 5.07 -1.90
C LEU A 740 30.66 6.43 -2.08
N PHE A 741 30.58 6.90 -3.33
CA PHE A 741 29.94 8.18 -3.66
C PHE A 741 28.48 8.28 -3.21
N PHE A 742 27.69 7.22 -3.33
CA PHE A 742 26.23 7.26 -3.07
C PHE A 742 25.80 6.83 -1.66
N ARG A 743 26.65 6.13 -0.90
CA ARG A 743 26.22 5.46 0.34
C ARG A 743 27.10 5.71 1.57
N ILE A 744 28.20 6.46 1.45
CA ILE A 744 29.09 6.75 2.60
C ILE A 744 28.40 7.57 3.68
N ASP A 745 27.42 8.39 3.28
CA ASP A 745 26.58 9.21 4.15
C ASP A 745 25.89 8.40 5.24
N VAL A 746 25.33 7.23 4.92
CA VAL A 746 24.64 6.36 5.90
C VAL A 746 25.59 5.81 6.96
N LEU A 747 26.83 5.47 6.59
CA LEU A 747 27.85 4.99 7.53
C LEU A 747 28.27 6.07 8.53
N ILE A 748 28.30 7.34 8.10
CA ILE A 748 28.65 8.47 8.97
C ILE A 748 27.44 8.90 9.81
N LEU A 749 26.23 8.80 9.26
CA LEU A 749 24.99 9.22 9.91
C LEU A 749 24.59 8.31 11.09
N GLN A 750 24.79 6.98 10.98
CA GLN A 750 24.43 6.04 12.04
C GLN A 750 25.11 6.35 13.39
N PRO A 751 26.45 6.49 13.48
CA PRO A 751 27.12 6.69 14.77
C PRO A 751 26.91 8.11 15.33
N THR A 752 26.56 9.09 14.48
CA THR A 752 26.43 10.49 14.89
C THR A 752 25.01 10.89 15.28
N TRP A 753 23.99 10.36 14.60
CA TRP A 753 22.58 10.72 14.79
C TRP A 753 21.65 9.52 15.04
N GLY A 754 22.19 8.30 15.08
CA GLY A 754 21.46 7.08 15.44
C GLY A 754 20.56 6.52 14.32
N ASP A 755 19.92 5.39 14.63
CA ASP A 755 19.10 4.62 13.68
C ASP A 755 17.91 5.42 13.14
N ARG A 756 17.26 6.23 13.98
CA ARG A 756 16.07 7.00 13.59
C ARG A 756 16.36 8.00 12.46
N ALA A 757 17.50 8.69 12.52
CA ALA A 757 17.93 9.62 11.47
C ALA A 757 18.24 8.89 10.16
N VAL A 758 18.90 7.73 10.25
CA VAL A 758 19.12 6.85 9.09
C VAL A 758 17.78 6.42 8.49
N GLY A 759 16.80 6.05 9.31
CA GLY A 759 15.45 5.69 8.85
C GLY A 759 14.76 6.81 8.08
N PHE A 760 14.79 8.04 8.61
CA PHE A 760 14.18 9.19 7.95
C PHE A 760 14.80 9.48 6.58
N TYR A 761 16.13 9.47 6.53
CA TYR A 761 16.90 9.72 5.33
C TYR A 761 16.69 8.61 4.27
N SER A 762 16.65 7.36 4.73
CA SER A 762 16.50 6.19 3.86
C SER A 762 15.10 6.07 3.26
N ALA A 763 14.07 6.51 3.97
CA ALA A 763 12.71 6.59 3.44
C ALA A 763 12.63 7.57 2.27
N ALA A 764 13.28 8.74 2.36
CA ALA A 764 13.37 9.68 1.25
C ALA A 764 14.11 9.08 0.04
N TYR A 765 15.21 8.36 0.27
CA TYR A 765 15.96 7.69 -0.79
C TYR A 765 15.16 6.62 -1.54
N LYS A 766 14.09 6.03 -0.99
CA LYS A 766 13.27 5.04 -1.73
C LYS A 766 12.63 5.65 -2.98
N TYR A 767 12.20 6.91 -2.93
CA TYR A 767 11.67 7.62 -4.09
C TYR A 767 12.76 7.90 -5.13
N ILE A 768 13.91 8.36 -4.66
CA ILE A 768 15.08 8.61 -5.48
C ILE A 768 15.52 7.36 -6.24
N ASP A 769 15.69 6.27 -5.49
CA ASP A 769 16.05 4.96 -6.00
C ASP A 769 15.04 4.51 -7.07
N GLY A 770 13.74 4.75 -6.85
CA GLY A 770 12.68 4.50 -7.81
C GLY A 770 12.82 5.29 -9.12
N ILE A 771 13.16 6.59 -9.05
CA ILE A 771 13.25 7.49 -10.21
C ILE A 771 14.52 7.23 -11.04
N ASN A 772 15.64 6.86 -10.41
CA ASN A 772 16.92 6.59 -11.08
C ASN A 772 16.89 5.43 -12.10
N ILE A 773 15.80 4.67 -12.13
CA ILE A 773 15.57 3.63 -13.15
C ILE A 773 15.41 4.22 -14.57
N ILE A 774 14.87 5.44 -14.67
CA ILE A 774 14.62 6.14 -15.94
C ILE A 774 15.92 6.40 -16.71
N PRO A 775 16.92 7.12 -16.15
CA PRO A 775 18.17 7.41 -16.86
C PRO A 775 19.00 6.14 -17.10
N SER A 776 18.97 5.18 -16.18
CA SER A 776 19.69 3.91 -16.32
C SER A 776 19.24 3.16 -17.59
N TYR A 777 17.94 3.02 -17.78
CA TYR A 777 17.39 2.32 -18.95
C TYR A 777 17.45 3.12 -20.23
N PHE A 778 17.23 4.43 -20.14
CA PHE A 778 17.42 5.32 -21.27
C PHE A 778 18.86 5.23 -21.80
N THR A 779 19.84 5.23 -20.89
CA THR A 779 21.26 5.13 -21.26
C THR A 779 21.60 3.73 -21.77
N LEU A 780 21.07 2.66 -21.19
CA LEU A 780 21.27 1.30 -21.69
C LEU A 780 20.77 1.14 -23.14
N ALA A 781 19.65 1.78 -23.49
CA ALA A 781 19.10 1.75 -24.85
C ALA A 781 19.95 2.56 -25.85
N ILE A 782 20.52 3.69 -25.42
CA ILE A 782 21.26 4.60 -26.30
C ILE A 782 22.75 4.29 -26.37
N PHE A 783 23.32 3.63 -25.36
CA PHE A 783 24.76 3.36 -25.28
C PHE A 783 25.33 2.64 -26.52
N PRO A 784 24.71 1.57 -27.06
CA PRO A 784 25.22 0.91 -28.28
C PRO A 784 25.27 1.85 -29.49
N LEU A 785 24.31 2.76 -29.59
CA LEU A 785 24.27 3.77 -30.65
C LEU A 785 25.44 4.76 -30.49
N MET A 786 25.71 5.19 -29.26
CA MET A 786 26.82 6.08 -28.94
C MET A 786 28.17 5.44 -29.24
N SER A 787 28.40 4.19 -28.82
CA SER A 787 29.65 3.46 -29.11
C SER A 787 29.88 3.27 -30.61
N ARG A 788 28.83 2.99 -31.39
CA ARG A 788 28.96 2.89 -32.85
C ARG A 788 29.37 4.21 -33.48
N TYR A 789 28.71 5.31 -33.10
CA TYR A 789 29.00 6.64 -33.66
C TYR A 789 30.33 7.23 -33.19
N ALA A 790 30.85 6.82 -32.03
CA ALA A 790 32.13 7.28 -31.50
C ALA A 790 33.29 7.09 -32.48
N HIS A 791 33.31 5.98 -33.22
CA HIS A 791 34.37 5.69 -34.20
C HIS A 791 34.00 6.01 -35.66
N THR A 792 32.70 6.11 -35.98
CA THR A 792 32.23 6.17 -37.38
C THR A 792 31.61 7.51 -37.78
N ALA A 793 31.04 8.28 -36.83
CA ALA A 793 30.29 9.49 -37.13
C ALA A 793 30.20 10.44 -35.92
N ARG A 794 31.25 11.24 -35.70
CA ARG A 794 31.34 12.18 -34.57
C ARG A 794 30.14 13.13 -34.46
N ASP A 795 29.67 13.71 -35.56
CA ASP A 795 28.53 14.64 -35.54
C ASP A 795 27.22 13.96 -35.10
N SER A 796 27.05 12.68 -35.48
CA SER A 796 25.90 11.89 -35.06
C SER A 796 25.97 11.54 -33.57
N LEU A 797 27.17 11.31 -33.02
CA LEU A 797 27.38 11.15 -31.58
C LEU A 797 27.02 12.43 -30.82
N VAL A 798 27.48 13.59 -31.30
CA VAL A 798 27.17 14.90 -30.67
C VAL A 798 25.67 15.17 -30.66
N ARG A 799 24.99 14.97 -31.80
CA ARG A 799 23.53 15.10 -31.89
C ARG A 799 22.80 14.14 -30.93
N ALA A 800 23.21 12.87 -30.89
CA ALA A 800 22.62 11.89 -29.99
C ALA A 800 22.82 12.27 -28.50
N TYR A 801 24.01 12.76 -28.14
CA TYR A 801 24.30 13.20 -26.77
C TYR A 801 23.47 14.44 -26.36
N ILE A 802 23.41 15.47 -27.21
CA ILE A 802 22.61 16.67 -26.95
C ILE A 802 21.12 16.33 -26.86
N LEU A 803 20.62 15.47 -27.74
CA LEU A 803 19.25 14.96 -27.71
C LEU A 803 18.96 14.25 -26.38
N SER A 804 19.86 13.35 -25.96
CA SER A 804 19.75 12.63 -24.70
C SER A 804 19.70 13.54 -23.48
N LEU A 805 20.60 14.52 -23.40
CA LEU A 805 20.60 15.52 -22.32
C LEU A 805 19.27 16.29 -22.27
N ARG A 806 18.76 16.70 -23.43
CA ARG A 806 17.50 17.45 -23.52
C ARG A 806 16.31 16.63 -23.02
N LEU A 807 16.20 15.37 -23.44
CA LEU A 807 15.09 14.50 -23.05
C LEU A 807 15.12 14.19 -21.55
N LEU A 808 16.30 13.93 -21.00
CA LEU A 808 16.46 13.70 -19.58
C LEU A 808 16.12 14.95 -18.74
N LEU A 809 16.50 16.15 -19.21
CA LEU A 809 16.15 17.40 -18.53
C LEU A 809 14.65 17.74 -18.59
N ILE A 810 13.97 17.40 -19.69
CA ILE A 810 12.51 17.50 -19.79
C ILE A 810 11.81 16.63 -18.72
N ILE A 811 12.45 15.56 -18.25
CA ILE A 811 11.88 14.70 -17.20
C ILE A 811 12.36 15.13 -15.81
N ALA A 812 13.65 15.39 -15.64
CA ALA A 812 14.24 15.63 -14.32
C ALA A 812 13.81 16.96 -13.68
N LEU A 813 13.72 18.04 -14.47
CA LEU A 813 13.37 19.37 -13.96
C LEU A 813 11.95 19.46 -13.38
N PRO A 814 10.87 19.00 -14.05
CA PRO A 814 9.55 19.00 -13.43
C PRO A 814 9.47 18.08 -12.21
N LEU A 815 10.19 16.95 -12.19
CA LEU A 815 10.25 16.10 -11.00
C LEU A 815 10.90 16.83 -9.82
N ALA A 816 12.04 17.50 -10.04
CA ALA A 816 12.74 18.26 -9.02
C ALA A 816 11.90 19.46 -8.50
N ALA A 817 11.23 20.18 -9.40
CA ALA A 817 10.41 21.34 -9.03
C ALA A 817 9.05 20.98 -8.41
N GLY A 818 8.43 19.87 -8.84
CA GLY A 818 7.09 19.46 -8.41
C GLY A 818 7.08 18.64 -7.11
N THR A 819 8.06 17.77 -6.91
CA THR A 819 8.12 16.87 -5.73
C THR A 819 8.06 17.61 -4.40
N PRO A 820 8.73 18.77 -4.19
CA PRO A 820 8.68 19.46 -2.92
C PRO A 820 7.26 19.83 -2.44
N PHE A 821 6.36 20.10 -3.39
CA PHE A 821 4.96 20.45 -3.12
C PHE A 821 4.08 19.23 -2.79
N ILE A 822 4.53 18.02 -3.09
CA ILE A 822 3.78 16.77 -2.84
C ILE A 822 4.54 15.82 -1.89
N ALA A 823 5.70 16.23 -1.37
CA ALA A 823 6.59 15.40 -0.57
C ALA A 823 5.91 14.88 0.71
N ARG A 824 5.03 15.69 1.32
CA ARG A 824 4.26 15.28 2.51
C ARG A 824 3.37 14.08 2.20
N GLU A 825 2.60 14.15 1.12
CA GLU A 825 1.69 13.09 0.70
C GLU A 825 2.45 11.83 0.26
N LEU A 826 3.58 12.01 -0.42
CA LEU A 826 4.47 10.89 -0.77
C LEU A 826 4.97 10.16 0.49
N ILE A 827 5.50 10.87 1.47
CA ILE A 827 5.98 10.23 2.71
C ILE A 827 4.84 9.61 3.53
N LEU A 828 3.67 10.26 3.60
CA LEU A 828 2.48 9.67 4.24
C LEU A 828 2.04 8.38 3.56
N LEU A 829 2.06 8.35 2.22
CA LEU A 829 1.76 7.15 1.46
C LEU A 829 2.78 6.04 1.76
N LEU A 830 4.08 6.37 1.78
CA LEU A 830 5.16 5.42 1.95
C LEU A 830 5.28 4.89 3.40
N GLY A 831 5.58 5.75 4.37
CA GLY A 831 5.92 5.36 5.75
C GLY A 831 4.88 5.73 6.81
N GLY A 832 3.95 6.64 6.49
CA GLY A 832 2.94 7.16 7.43
C GLY A 832 3.42 8.36 8.26
N GLY A 833 2.57 8.82 9.19
CA GLY A 833 2.79 10.06 9.95
C GLY A 833 4.06 10.08 10.79
N GLN A 834 4.54 8.91 11.24
CA GLN A 834 5.75 8.76 12.06
C GLN A 834 7.06 9.21 11.36
N TYR A 835 7.05 9.37 10.03
CA TYR A 835 8.20 9.85 9.24
C TYR A 835 8.16 11.37 8.97
N LEU A 836 7.09 12.06 9.37
CA LEU A 836 6.99 13.51 9.22
C LEU A 836 7.47 14.23 10.49
N PRO A 837 8.10 15.42 10.34
CA PRO A 837 8.41 16.12 9.09
C PRO A 837 9.75 15.70 8.44
N ASP A 838 10.60 14.94 9.11
CA ASP A 838 12.01 14.77 8.73
C ASP A 838 12.22 14.10 7.37
N SER A 839 11.51 13.02 7.04
CA SER A 839 11.62 12.40 5.72
C SER A 839 11.07 13.26 4.60
N MET A 840 10.06 14.10 4.89
CA MET A 840 9.54 15.07 3.92
C MET A 840 10.61 16.11 3.61
N ILE A 841 11.27 16.66 4.64
CA ILE A 841 12.37 17.63 4.46
C ILE A 841 13.54 16.98 3.71
N ALA A 842 13.92 15.75 4.08
CA ALA A 842 14.97 15.01 3.39
C ALA A 842 14.66 14.82 1.90
N LEU A 843 13.42 14.45 1.55
CA LEU A 843 12.99 14.30 0.16
C LEU A 843 12.96 15.64 -0.59
N GLN A 844 12.48 16.71 0.05
CA GLN A 844 12.45 18.07 -0.51
C GLN A 844 13.85 18.56 -0.88
N LEU A 845 14.85 18.24 -0.07
CA LEU A 845 16.24 18.59 -0.34
C LEU A 845 16.85 17.66 -1.39
N LEU A 846 16.79 16.34 -1.18
CA LEU A 846 17.42 15.34 -2.05
C LEU A 846 16.93 15.45 -3.50
N ILE A 847 15.65 15.70 -3.77
CA ILE A 847 15.13 15.64 -5.14
C ILE A 847 15.86 16.58 -6.12
N TRP A 848 16.50 17.65 -5.63
CA TRP A 848 17.27 18.59 -6.46
C TRP A 848 18.59 18.02 -7.00
N PHE A 849 19.07 16.86 -6.51
CA PHE A 849 20.23 16.21 -7.09
C PHE A 849 19.90 15.53 -8.45
N LEU A 850 18.62 15.19 -8.71
CA LEU A 850 18.18 14.41 -9.89
C LEU A 850 18.62 15.01 -11.24
N PRO A 851 18.41 16.32 -11.54
CA PRO A 851 18.79 16.89 -12.83
C PRO A 851 20.28 16.72 -13.14
N PHE A 852 21.13 16.90 -12.13
CA PHE A 852 22.57 16.75 -12.25
C PHE A 852 22.97 15.27 -12.40
N SER A 853 22.35 14.38 -11.62
CA SER A 853 22.60 12.95 -11.71
C SER A 853 22.25 12.37 -13.08
N PHE A 854 21.14 12.80 -13.67
CA PHE A 854 20.72 12.36 -15.01
C PHE A 854 21.73 12.80 -16.08
N ILE A 855 22.23 14.03 -15.97
CA ILE A 855 23.30 14.54 -16.83
C ILE A 855 24.59 13.71 -16.64
N ASN A 856 25.01 13.50 -15.39
CA ASN A 856 26.24 12.78 -15.09
C ASN A 856 26.20 11.33 -15.56
N GLN A 857 25.05 10.64 -15.39
CA GLN A 857 24.84 9.29 -15.89
C GLN A 857 25.05 9.22 -17.40
N ILE A 858 24.34 10.00 -18.22
CA ILE A 858 24.52 9.93 -19.68
C ILE A 858 25.94 10.35 -20.11
N THR A 859 26.52 11.35 -19.44
CA THR A 859 27.85 11.86 -19.75
C THR A 859 28.94 10.82 -19.51
N GLN A 860 28.84 10.07 -18.41
CA GLN A 860 29.75 8.98 -18.10
C GLN A 860 29.80 7.94 -19.23
N TYR A 861 28.64 7.52 -19.75
CA TYR A 861 28.59 6.53 -20.83
C TYR A 861 29.12 7.06 -22.16
N VAL A 862 28.95 8.36 -22.44
CA VAL A 862 29.58 9.00 -23.61
C VAL A 862 31.10 9.01 -23.47
N LEU A 863 31.64 9.34 -22.29
CA LEU A 863 33.08 9.30 -22.04
C LEU A 863 33.66 7.88 -22.17
N ILE A 864 32.90 6.86 -21.76
CA ILE A 864 33.25 5.45 -21.99
C ILE A 864 33.25 5.13 -23.48
N ALA A 865 32.27 5.61 -24.25
CA ALA A 865 32.16 5.36 -25.68
C ALA A 865 33.31 5.97 -26.50
N ILE A 866 33.94 7.06 -26.03
CA ILE A 866 35.12 7.69 -26.66
C ILE A 866 36.45 7.29 -25.99
N ASP A 867 36.47 6.15 -25.30
CA ASP A 867 37.64 5.54 -24.65
C ASP A 867 38.34 6.39 -23.56
N GLN A 868 37.64 7.33 -22.92
CA GLN A 868 38.19 8.21 -21.87
C GLN A 868 38.00 7.66 -20.44
N GLN A 869 38.12 6.35 -20.26
CA GLN A 869 37.89 5.66 -18.97
C GLN A 869 38.86 6.14 -17.86
N ARG A 870 40.12 6.45 -18.18
CA ARG A 870 41.10 6.92 -17.20
C ARG A 870 40.74 8.28 -16.61
N PHE A 871 40.17 9.16 -17.43
CA PHE A 871 39.69 10.46 -16.97
C PHE A 871 38.48 10.28 -16.05
N LEU A 872 37.55 9.40 -16.44
CA LEU A 872 36.38 9.05 -15.65
C LEU A 872 36.76 8.58 -14.24
N THR A 873 37.73 7.66 -14.12
CA THR A 873 38.21 7.18 -12.81
C THR A 873 38.77 8.32 -11.96
N ARG A 874 39.55 9.24 -12.53
CA ARG A 874 40.09 10.41 -11.79
C ARG A 874 38.98 11.34 -11.31
N ALA A 875 37.97 11.59 -12.13
CA ALA A 875 36.81 12.38 -11.76
C ALA A 875 36.03 11.74 -10.59
N PHE A 876 35.82 10.42 -10.62
CA PHE A 876 35.19 9.71 -9.49
C PHE A 876 36.02 9.79 -8.21
N ILE A 877 37.35 9.69 -8.29
CA ILE A 877 38.21 9.87 -7.11
C ILE A 877 37.98 11.26 -6.49
N ILE A 878 37.95 12.32 -7.31
CA ILE A 878 37.66 13.68 -6.85
C ILE A 878 36.27 13.76 -6.21
N GLY A 879 35.24 13.21 -6.86
CA GLY A 879 33.88 13.21 -6.35
C GLY A 879 33.73 12.47 -5.00
N VAL A 880 34.35 11.30 -4.87
CA VAL A 880 34.34 10.51 -3.62
C VAL A 880 35.10 11.21 -2.51
N LEU A 881 36.27 11.79 -2.79
CA LEU A 881 37.03 12.54 -1.79
C LEU A 881 36.23 13.76 -1.32
N PHE A 882 35.66 14.52 -2.24
CA PHE A 882 34.80 15.67 -1.92
C PHE A 882 33.60 15.24 -1.06
N ASN A 883 32.88 14.20 -1.48
CA ASN A 883 31.71 13.69 -0.78
C ASN A 883 32.07 13.21 0.63
N THR A 884 33.15 12.43 0.77
CA THR A 884 33.58 11.85 2.04
C THR A 884 34.03 12.94 3.01
N ILE A 885 34.88 13.89 2.57
CA ILE A 885 35.36 14.99 3.42
C ILE A 885 34.18 15.88 3.85
N THR A 886 33.32 16.24 2.91
CA THR A 886 32.17 17.11 3.20
C THR A 886 31.19 16.43 4.14
N ASN A 887 30.92 15.12 3.96
CA ASN A 887 30.07 14.35 4.87
C ASN A 887 30.67 14.22 6.27
N LEU A 888 31.98 13.97 6.40
CA LEU A 888 32.65 13.89 7.70
C LEU A 888 32.62 15.21 8.46
N VAL A 889 32.67 16.35 7.76
CA VAL A 889 32.64 17.69 8.39
C VAL A 889 31.21 18.13 8.71
N LEU A 890 30.25 17.95 7.79
CA LEU A 890 28.92 18.53 7.90
C LEU A 890 27.86 17.63 8.56
N ILE A 891 27.93 16.30 8.37
CA ILE A 891 26.92 15.38 8.95
C ILE A 891 26.91 15.44 10.49
N PRO A 892 28.05 15.44 11.20
CA PRO A 892 28.03 15.51 12.66
C PRO A 892 27.27 16.73 13.19
N GLN A 893 27.32 17.87 12.48
CA GLN A 893 26.70 19.13 12.91
C GLN A 893 25.23 19.27 12.47
N TYR A 894 24.87 18.79 11.27
CA TYR A 894 23.55 19.08 10.66
C TYR A 894 22.75 17.82 10.25
N GLY A 895 23.26 16.62 10.56
CA GLY A 895 22.58 15.34 10.35
C GLY A 895 22.18 15.06 8.91
N TYR A 896 20.98 14.51 8.71
CA TYR A 896 20.48 14.10 7.39
C TYR A 896 20.30 15.26 6.41
N ARG A 897 20.14 16.51 6.89
CA ARG A 897 19.99 17.69 6.04
C ARG A 897 21.32 18.03 5.35
N ALA A 898 22.43 17.95 6.08
CA ALA A 898 23.77 18.07 5.50
C ALA A 898 24.02 16.94 4.49
N ALA A 899 23.68 15.70 4.83
CA ALA A 899 23.84 14.57 3.90
C ALA A 899 23.12 14.85 2.56
N ALA A 900 21.87 15.33 2.61
CA ALA A 900 21.10 15.67 1.41
C ALA A 900 21.74 16.78 0.56
N ILE A 901 22.23 17.85 1.19
CA ILE A 901 22.88 18.97 0.48
C ILE A 901 24.24 18.52 -0.08
N THR A 902 25.02 17.75 0.68
CA THR A 902 26.31 17.21 0.24
C THR A 902 26.14 16.33 -0.99
N THR A 903 25.07 15.54 -1.08
CA THR A 903 24.78 14.73 -2.28
C THR A 903 24.60 15.61 -3.52
N ILE A 904 23.88 16.73 -3.41
CA ILE A 904 23.74 17.70 -4.51
C ILE A 904 25.11 18.25 -4.89
N LEU A 905 25.89 18.74 -3.92
CA LEU A 905 27.22 19.31 -4.17
C LEU A 905 28.20 18.28 -4.76
N SER A 906 28.04 17.01 -4.41
CA SER A 906 28.86 15.92 -4.93
C SER A 906 28.59 15.65 -6.41
N GLU A 907 27.34 15.80 -6.85
CA GLU A 907 27.01 15.73 -8.28
C GLU A 907 27.66 16.88 -9.07
N TRP A 908 27.79 18.06 -8.46
CA TRP A 908 28.57 19.16 -9.06
C TRP A 908 30.06 18.84 -9.15
N ALA A 909 30.62 18.20 -8.11
CA ALA A 909 32.01 17.76 -8.09
C ALA A 909 32.33 16.72 -9.19
N LEU A 910 31.32 15.97 -9.69
CA LEU A 910 31.45 15.11 -10.87
C LEU A 910 31.17 15.84 -12.18
N LEU A 911 30.15 16.70 -12.21
CA LEU A 911 29.71 17.42 -13.40
C LEU A 911 30.82 18.30 -13.98
N ILE A 912 31.58 18.98 -13.13
CA ILE A 912 32.65 19.90 -13.55
C ILE A 912 33.76 19.15 -14.30
N PRO A 913 34.40 18.09 -13.75
CA PRO A 913 35.34 17.26 -14.49
C PRO A 913 34.74 16.63 -15.75
N PHE A 914 33.51 16.10 -15.67
CA PHE A 914 32.86 15.46 -16.82
C PHE A 914 32.67 16.45 -17.98
N TYR A 915 32.18 17.65 -17.68
CA TYR A 915 32.03 18.70 -18.66
C TYR A 915 33.38 19.12 -19.27
N TYR A 916 34.42 19.23 -18.45
CA TYR A 916 35.78 19.50 -18.96
C TYR A 916 36.24 18.42 -19.95
N ALA A 917 36.04 17.14 -19.64
CA ALA A 917 36.38 16.05 -20.56
C ALA A 917 35.54 16.07 -21.84
N VAL A 918 34.22 16.29 -21.74
CA VAL A 918 33.36 16.39 -22.93
C VAL A 918 33.78 17.55 -23.82
N ARG A 919 34.09 18.72 -23.23
CA ARG A 919 34.58 19.89 -23.96
C ARG A 919 35.90 19.60 -24.67
N LYS A 920 36.80 18.87 -24.02
CA LYS A 920 38.12 18.55 -24.55
C LYS A 920 38.08 17.47 -25.65
N TYR A 921 37.28 16.42 -25.47
CA TYR A 921 37.33 15.22 -26.31
C TYR A 921 36.14 15.07 -27.28
N LEU A 922 35.03 15.76 -27.07
CA LEU A 922 33.82 15.61 -27.88
C LEU A 922 33.32 16.94 -28.48
N CYS A 923 32.73 17.82 -27.68
CA CYS A 923 32.14 19.08 -28.15
C CYS A 923 31.87 20.08 -27.02
N VAL A 924 31.69 21.35 -27.37
CA VAL A 924 31.13 22.36 -26.46
C VAL A 924 29.62 22.15 -26.39
N VAL A 925 29.10 21.86 -25.21
CA VAL A 925 27.66 21.61 -25.00
C VAL A 925 26.91 22.93 -24.92
N PRO A 926 25.85 23.16 -25.74
CA PRO A 926 25.05 24.38 -25.69
C PRO A 926 24.05 24.31 -24.52
N TRP A 927 24.53 24.46 -23.28
CA TRP A 927 23.73 24.29 -22.06
C TRP A 927 22.47 25.17 -22.03
N VAL A 928 22.61 26.43 -22.46
CA VAL A 928 21.49 27.39 -22.49
C VAL A 928 20.37 26.83 -23.37
N ASP A 929 20.66 26.48 -24.63
CA ASP A 929 19.68 25.98 -25.60
C ASP A 929 18.98 24.68 -25.17
N ILE A 930 19.68 23.84 -24.41
CA ILE A 930 19.14 22.58 -23.90
C ILE A 930 18.23 22.83 -22.70
N ALA A 931 18.64 23.69 -21.76
CA ALA A 931 18.02 23.78 -20.45
C ALA A 931 16.95 24.89 -20.30
N TRP A 932 17.03 26.00 -21.04
CA TRP A 932 16.17 27.16 -20.76
C TRP A 932 14.67 26.87 -20.92
N ARG A 933 14.28 26.06 -21.92
CA ARG A 933 12.88 25.68 -22.18
C ARG A 933 12.29 24.79 -21.09
N PRO A 934 12.90 23.63 -20.75
CA PRO A 934 12.38 22.81 -19.66
C PRO A 934 12.51 23.49 -18.30
N ALA A 935 13.51 24.35 -18.08
CA ALA A 935 13.65 25.12 -16.85
C ALA A 935 12.55 26.17 -16.70
N LEU A 936 12.24 26.93 -17.77
CA LEU A 936 11.12 27.88 -17.76
C LEU A 936 9.79 27.18 -17.53
N ALA A 937 9.55 26.04 -18.20
CA ALA A 937 8.34 25.25 -17.99
C ALA A 937 8.24 24.72 -16.54
N ALA A 938 9.35 24.26 -15.94
CA ALA A 938 9.37 23.82 -14.55
C ALA A 938 9.19 24.99 -13.56
N ALA A 939 9.72 26.18 -13.87
CA ALA A 939 9.56 27.38 -13.04
C ALA A 939 8.09 27.88 -13.05
N VAL A 940 7.45 27.94 -14.23
CA VAL A 940 6.03 28.29 -14.36
C VAL A 940 5.15 27.27 -13.63
N MET A 941 5.46 25.98 -13.74
CA MET A 941 4.80 24.93 -12.99
C MET A 941 4.97 25.12 -11.47
N GLY A 942 6.19 25.38 -10.99
CA GLY A 942 6.48 25.64 -9.58
C GLY A 942 5.73 26.87 -9.03
N GLY A 943 5.69 27.96 -9.80
CA GLY A 943 4.90 29.15 -9.45
C GLY A 943 3.39 28.85 -9.39
N SER A 944 2.87 28.06 -10.34
CA SER A 944 1.47 27.64 -10.34
C SER A 944 1.14 26.75 -9.15
N LEU A 945 2.03 25.81 -8.80
CA LEU A 945 1.89 24.95 -7.62
C LEU A 945 1.93 25.73 -6.31
N TRP A 946 2.71 26.81 -6.24
CA TRP A 946 2.72 27.69 -5.08
C TRP A 946 1.37 28.37 -4.85
N LEU A 947 0.68 28.78 -5.92
CA LEU A 947 -0.65 29.39 -5.84
C LEU A 947 -1.73 28.41 -5.35
N VAL A 948 -1.59 27.12 -5.68
CA VAL A 948 -2.55 26.06 -5.28
C VAL A 948 -2.03 25.17 -4.14
N ARG A 949 -1.09 25.66 -3.32
CA ARG A 949 -0.42 24.86 -2.28
C ARG A 949 -1.38 24.28 -1.24
N ASP A 950 -2.47 24.99 -0.95
CA ASP A 950 -3.49 24.59 0.04
C ASP A 950 -4.57 23.67 -0.56
N ALA A 951 -4.52 23.43 -1.88
CA ALA A 951 -5.46 22.55 -2.56
C ALA A 951 -5.14 21.06 -2.35
N GLY A 952 -6.14 20.21 -2.58
CA GLY A 952 -5.96 18.74 -2.55
C GLY A 952 -4.89 18.26 -3.53
N VAL A 953 -4.24 17.14 -3.20
CA VAL A 953 -3.11 16.59 -3.99
C VAL A 953 -3.45 16.34 -5.45
N PHE A 954 -4.68 15.90 -5.74
CA PHE A 954 -5.14 15.66 -7.11
C PHE A 954 -5.21 16.94 -7.95
N ILE A 955 -5.61 18.06 -7.34
CA ILE A 955 -5.61 19.37 -7.99
C ILE A 955 -4.17 19.81 -8.25
N ARG A 956 -3.28 19.70 -7.26
CA ARG A 956 -1.85 20.01 -7.42
C ARG A 956 -1.21 19.20 -8.56
N LEU A 957 -1.46 17.89 -8.64
CA LEU A 957 -0.95 17.04 -9.72
C LEU A 957 -1.51 17.43 -11.09
N ALA A 958 -2.81 17.71 -11.19
CA ALA A 958 -3.44 18.14 -12.44
C ALA A 958 -2.88 19.48 -12.93
N VAL A 959 -2.74 20.46 -12.02
CA VAL A 959 -2.13 21.77 -12.31
C VAL A 959 -0.68 21.60 -12.73
N ALA A 960 0.11 20.78 -12.02
CA ALA A 960 1.51 20.53 -12.37
C ALA A 960 1.66 19.97 -13.79
N LEU A 961 0.91 18.92 -14.11
CA LEU A 961 0.94 18.28 -15.42
C LEU A 961 0.51 19.25 -16.53
N LEU A 962 -0.61 19.94 -16.34
CA LEU A 962 -1.17 20.82 -17.35
C LEU A 962 -0.26 22.03 -17.61
N THR A 963 0.17 22.71 -16.55
CA THR A 963 1.04 23.89 -16.68
C THR A 963 2.39 23.54 -17.27
N TYR A 964 3.01 22.43 -16.86
CA TYR A 964 4.27 21.99 -17.42
C TYR A 964 4.14 21.62 -18.91
N CYS A 965 3.18 20.77 -19.26
CA CYS A 965 2.98 20.34 -20.65
C CYS A 965 2.62 21.51 -21.58
N VAL A 966 1.68 22.38 -21.17
CA VAL A 966 1.27 23.54 -21.96
C VAL A 966 2.45 24.50 -22.15
N THR A 967 3.18 24.83 -21.09
CA THR A 967 4.33 25.74 -21.18
C THR A 967 5.44 25.14 -22.05
N LEU A 968 5.76 23.86 -21.88
CA LEU A 968 6.80 23.18 -22.66
C LEU A 968 6.47 23.15 -24.17
N VAL A 969 5.20 22.94 -24.52
CA VAL A 969 4.73 23.03 -25.92
C VAL A 969 4.79 24.47 -26.42
N ALA A 970 4.32 25.44 -25.62
CA ALA A 970 4.27 26.86 -25.99
C ALA A 970 5.66 27.45 -26.27
N VAL A 971 6.67 27.10 -25.47
CA VAL A 971 8.08 27.53 -25.69
C VAL A 971 8.78 26.73 -26.80
N GLY A 972 8.07 25.86 -27.50
CA GLY A 972 8.62 25.05 -28.59
C GLY A 972 9.62 23.99 -28.12
N GLY A 973 9.51 23.48 -26.89
CA GLY A 973 10.39 22.43 -26.37
C GLY A 973 10.38 21.16 -27.22
N LEU A 974 9.22 20.84 -27.81
CA LEU A 974 9.01 19.65 -28.66
C LEU A 974 9.20 19.90 -30.17
N ARG A 975 9.38 21.16 -30.60
CA ARG A 975 9.50 21.56 -32.01
C ARG A 975 10.94 21.69 -32.51
N GLN A 976 11.91 21.26 -31.71
CA GLN A 976 13.32 21.39 -32.07
C GLN A 976 13.71 20.45 -33.21
N PRO A 977 14.69 20.82 -34.07
CA PRO A 977 15.16 19.98 -35.17
C PRO A 977 15.54 18.57 -34.70
N ASP A 978 16.19 18.47 -33.55
CA ASP A 978 16.62 17.18 -32.98
C ASP A 978 15.45 16.30 -32.54
N MET A 979 14.26 16.87 -32.26
CA MET A 979 13.04 16.11 -31.93
C MET A 979 12.46 15.40 -33.16
N GLN A 980 12.80 15.83 -34.38
CA GLN A 980 12.30 15.19 -35.61
C GLN A 980 12.73 13.72 -35.71
N LEU A 981 13.85 13.34 -35.09
CA LEU A 981 14.30 11.95 -34.96
C LEU A 981 13.33 11.10 -34.13
N LEU A 982 12.81 11.64 -33.02
CA LEU A 982 11.79 10.96 -32.19
C LEU A 982 10.46 10.85 -32.92
N TRP A 983 10.02 11.92 -33.58
CA TRP A 983 8.79 11.93 -34.37
C TRP A 983 8.84 10.97 -35.56
N GLY A 984 10.03 10.61 -36.05
CA GLY A 984 10.22 9.59 -37.07
C GLY A 984 10.02 8.14 -36.59
N TRP A 985 10.09 7.90 -35.27
CA TRP A 985 10.00 6.57 -34.66
C TRP A 985 8.63 6.33 -33.99
N LEU A 986 7.89 7.40 -33.67
CA LEU A 986 6.51 7.30 -33.18
C LEU A 986 5.55 6.97 -34.34
N PRO A 987 4.63 6.00 -34.19
CA PRO A 987 3.67 5.59 -35.23
C PRO A 987 2.55 6.63 -35.49
N LEU A 988 2.79 7.90 -35.19
CA LEU A 988 1.82 9.00 -35.24
C LEU A 988 2.16 9.98 -36.39
N GLU A 989 2.03 9.51 -37.63
CA GLU A 989 2.33 10.27 -38.86
C GLU A 989 1.64 11.65 -38.94
N ARG A 990 0.49 11.84 -38.28
CA ARG A 990 -0.28 13.09 -38.36
C ARG A 990 0.05 14.14 -37.29
N VAL A 991 0.58 13.73 -36.13
CA VAL A 991 1.12 14.70 -35.13
C VAL A 991 2.42 15.30 -35.66
N ARG A 992 3.20 14.48 -36.36
CA ARG A 992 4.39 14.88 -37.13
C ARG A 992 4.08 15.99 -38.15
N ALA A 993 2.98 15.88 -38.91
CA ALA A 993 2.61 16.88 -39.92
C ALA A 993 2.18 18.25 -39.34
N LYS A 994 1.56 18.29 -38.14
CA LYS A 994 1.08 19.55 -37.52
C LYS A 994 2.07 20.24 -36.60
N LEU A 995 3.06 19.53 -36.05
CA LEU A 995 4.10 20.12 -35.20
C LEU A 995 5.35 20.54 -36.00
N ILE A 996 5.57 19.94 -37.17
CA ILE A 996 6.67 20.27 -38.09
C ILE A 996 6.18 21.21 -39.22
N GLY A 997 4.87 21.27 -39.48
CA GLY A 997 4.26 22.24 -40.38
C GLY A 997 3.99 23.57 -39.68
N GLY A 998 4.96 24.48 -39.73
CA GLY A 998 4.91 25.85 -39.26
C GLY A 998 6.24 26.53 -39.48
#